data_AF-A0A7X0JH72-F1
#
_entry.id   AF-A0A7X0JH72-F1
#
_cell.length_a   1.000
_cell.length_b   1.000
_cell.length_c   1.000
_cell.angle_alpha   90.00
_cell.angle_beta   90.00
_cell.angle_gamma   90.00
#
_symmetry.space_group_name_H-M   'P 1'
#
loop_
_entity.id
_entity.type
_entity.pdbx_description
1 polymer ?
#
loop_
_entity_poly.entity_id
_entity_poly.type
_entity_poly.pdbx_seq_one_letter_code
_entity_poly.pdbx_strand_id
1 'polypeptide(L)'
;MMRYERTDLIIGTVEEGLQALVDGRHGDPFSILGRHQYGDLTVVRVLLPGALSVEVVERDTAKVVAELDSIHSGGLFAGVTNSTAPYFLRIEWPEAIQETEDSYSFPPLLGDLDLHLIGQGTHYDLGRTLGAIPMEVDGVSGVRFAVWAPNATRLSVVGDFNAWDGRRHPMRLLPQAGVWELFVPRLTHGERYKFEILDAHGNMLAQKADPIARASEAAPSTASVIASSKPFRWTDGDWMAAQAKDRAREGAMSVYEVHLGSWVRIAEEGNRTLDWVELSQRLVPYVKKLGFTHIEMLPIMEHPFGGSWGYQPLGLFAPTGRYGTPEDFAYFIDRCHAAGIGVILDWVPAHFPTDVWGLAQFDGTALYEHADPREGFHKDWNTLIYNLGRNEVKGFLIASALEWLDHFHIDALRVDAVASMLYRDYSREQGEWIPNKYGGRENLESVEFFKHLNSIIHERCPHAFTVAEESTAWPGVTESVEHGGLGFDFKWNMGWMHDTLHYMEEDPVYRKYQHGSLTFGMVYAYSERFMLPLSHDEVVHGKGSLFGKMPGDHWQKMANLRAYYGFMWGHPGKKLMFMGGEVAQVTEWNHDASVVWDLLDSPDHAGMQRLIADLNALYSAEPALQYGDLHPEGFEWAVSDDAENSVTAMLRLSQDRQSAIVVASNMTPVPRHGYRIGVPFEGRWEVVLNTDAAIYGGTNFGQTEAWTENQSAHGKTASIALDIPPLATVYLRWRG
;
A
#
# COMPACT_ATOMS: atom_id res chain seq x y z
N MET A 1 -11.70 -60.69 -12.72
CA MET A 1 -12.82 -59.74 -12.87
C MET A 1 -13.86 -60.06 -11.81
N MET A 2 -14.00 -59.21 -10.80
CA MET A 2 -15.19 -59.22 -9.96
C MET A 2 -16.40 -58.92 -10.87
N ARG A 3 -17.48 -59.70 -10.75
CA ARG A 3 -18.75 -59.35 -11.37
C ARG A 3 -19.43 -58.32 -10.49
N TYR A 4 -19.39 -57.06 -10.90
CA TYR A 4 -20.27 -56.01 -10.39
C TYR A 4 -21.25 -55.62 -11.50
N GLU A 5 -22.43 -55.14 -11.13
CA GLU A 5 -23.40 -54.58 -12.06
C GLU A 5 -23.21 -53.06 -12.18
N ARG A 6 -23.68 -52.45 -13.28
CA ARG A 6 -23.58 -50.98 -13.47
C ARG A 6 -24.27 -50.19 -12.35
N THR A 7 -25.29 -50.78 -11.72
CA THR A 7 -25.98 -50.27 -10.54
C THR A 7 -25.05 -50.14 -9.32
N ASP A 8 -24.07 -51.02 -9.17
CA ASP A 8 -23.09 -50.96 -8.08
C ASP A 8 -22.15 -49.74 -8.22
N LEU A 9 -21.87 -49.30 -9.45
CA LEU A 9 -21.01 -48.14 -9.70
C LEU A 9 -21.65 -46.81 -9.31
N ILE A 10 -22.98 -46.74 -9.32
CA ILE A 10 -23.76 -45.54 -8.98
C ILE A 10 -24.39 -45.62 -7.57
N ILE A 11 -24.00 -46.60 -6.77
CA ILE A 11 -24.51 -46.76 -5.40
C ILE A 11 -24.28 -45.51 -4.55
N GLY A 12 -25.29 -45.12 -3.75
CA GLY A 12 -25.21 -43.93 -2.90
C GLY A 12 -25.28 -42.60 -3.65
N THR A 13 -25.54 -42.61 -4.96
CA THR A 13 -25.76 -41.41 -5.79
C THR A 13 -27.19 -41.41 -6.33
N VAL A 14 -27.66 -40.24 -6.79
CA VAL A 14 -28.92 -40.07 -7.53
C VAL A 14 -28.61 -39.56 -8.93
N GLU A 15 -29.42 -39.95 -9.93
CA GLU A 15 -29.16 -39.64 -11.34
C GLU A 15 -29.07 -38.13 -11.59
N GLU A 16 -29.92 -37.35 -10.92
CA GLU A 16 -29.90 -35.88 -10.96
C GLU A 16 -28.58 -35.30 -10.42
N GLY A 17 -27.99 -35.92 -9.40
CA GLY A 17 -26.71 -35.51 -8.82
C GLY A 17 -25.54 -35.79 -9.76
N LEU A 18 -25.53 -36.95 -10.42
CA LEU A 18 -24.54 -37.28 -11.44
C LEU A 18 -24.62 -36.32 -12.64
N GLN A 19 -25.84 -36.01 -13.08
CA GLN A 19 -26.07 -35.04 -14.15
C GLN A 19 -25.60 -33.64 -13.74
N ALA A 20 -25.96 -33.19 -12.53
CA ALA A 20 -25.53 -31.90 -12.01
C ALA A 20 -23.99 -31.79 -11.93
N LEU A 21 -23.30 -32.88 -11.58
CA LEU A 21 -21.83 -32.91 -11.52
C LEU A 21 -21.23 -32.75 -12.92
N VAL A 22 -21.74 -33.49 -13.91
CA VAL A 22 -21.30 -33.40 -15.31
C VAL A 22 -21.59 -32.02 -15.92
N ASP A 23 -22.71 -31.41 -15.54
CA ASP A 23 -23.09 -30.07 -15.99
C ASP A 23 -22.30 -28.95 -15.27
N GLY A 24 -21.44 -29.29 -14.30
CA GLY A 24 -20.67 -28.31 -13.52
C GLY A 24 -21.49 -27.54 -12.49
N ARG A 25 -22.61 -28.10 -12.03
CA ARG A 25 -23.58 -27.47 -11.11
C ARG A 25 -23.66 -28.12 -9.72
N HIS A 26 -22.91 -29.19 -9.47
CA HIS A 26 -22.95 -29.89 -8.18
C HIS A 26 -22.12 -29.18 -7.10
N GLY A 27 -22.74 -28.88 -5.96
CA GLY A 27 -22.11 -28.11 -4.87
C GLY A 27 -21.25 -28.92 -3.89
N ASP A 28 -21.41 -30.24 -3.86
CA ASP A 28 -20.61 -31.13 -2.99
C ASP A 28 -19.94 -32.24 -3.82
N PRO A 29 -18.88 -31.93 -4.58
CA PRO A 29 -18.23 -32.92 -5.44
C PRO A 29 -17.62 -34.09 -4.65
N PHE A 30 -17.20 -33.88 -3.40
CA PHE A 30 -16.60 -34.92 -2.56
C PHE A 30 -17.62 -35.98 -2.11
N SER A 31 -18.92 -35.69 -2.12
CA SER A 31 -19.96 -36.70 -1.89
C SER A 31 -20.06 -37.76 -3.01
N ILE A 32 -19.52 -37.48 -4.20
CA ILE A 32 -19.59 -38.36 -5.37
C ILE A 32 -18.20 -38.83 -5.81
N LEU A 33 -17.27 -37.89 -5.97
CA LEU A 33 -15.93 -38.11 -6.50
C LEU A 33 -14.98 -38.68 -5.44
N GLY A 34 -13.91 -39.33 -5.90
CA GLY A 34 -12.96 -40.00 -5.04
C GLY A 34 -13.40 -41.40 -4.66
N ARG A 35 -12.82 -41.91 -3.56
CA ARG A 35 -13.03 -43.27 -3.06
C ARG A 35 -14.11 -43.28 -1.97
N HIS A 36 -15.16 -44.07 -2.18
CA HIS A 36 -16.30 -44.21 -1.26
C HIS A 36 -16.53 -45.67 -0.87
N GLN A 37 -16.80 -45.93 0.40
CA GLN A 37 -17.08 -47.26 0.92
C GLN A 37 -18.56 -47.43 1.25
N TYR A 38 -19.19 -48.46 0.67
CA TYR A 38 -20.59 -48.85 0.89
C TYR A 38 -20.65 -50.33 1.30
N GLY A 39 -20.62 -50.58 2.61
CA GLY A 39 -20.46 -51.94 3.14
C GLY A 39 -19.11 -52.54 2.74
N ASP A 40 -19.14 -53.68 2.04
CA ASP A 40 -17.94 -54.36 1.54
C ASP A 40 -17.47 -53.83 0.17
N LEU A 41 -18.26 -52.97 -0.48
CA LEU A 41 -17.98 -52.42 -1.80
C LEU A 41 -17.24 -51.08 -1.67
N THR A 42 -16.07 -50.94 -2.30
CA THR A 42 -15.38 -49.65 -2.42
C THR A 42 -15.38 -49.21 -3.88
N VAL A 43 -15.96 -48.03 -4.14
CA VAL A 43 -16.10 -47.45 -5.48
C VAL A 43 -15.20 -46.23 -5.59
N VAL A 44 -14.47 -46.12 -6.70
CA VAL A 44 -13.73 -44.91 -7.07
C VAL A 44 -14.46 -44.24 -8.24
N ARG A 45 -14.71 -42.93 -8.13
CA ARG A 45 -15.37 -42.14 -9.18
C ARG A 45 -14.56 -40.90 -9.53
N VAL A 46 -14.43 -40.61 -10.82
CA VAL A 46 -13.67 -39.46 -11.32
C VAL A 46 -14.42 -38.78 -12.47
N LEU A 47 -14.36 -37.44 -12.51
CA LEU A 47 -14.90 -36.65 -13.62
C LEU A 47 -13.73 -36.11 -14.45
N LEU A 48 -13.54 -36.68 -15.64
CA LEU A 48 -12.44 -36.37 -16.55
C LEU A 48 -12.99 -36.16 -17.98
N PRO A 49 -13.61 -35.00 -18.28
CA PRO A 49 -14.18 -34.70 -19.59
C PRO A 49 -13.11 -34.79 -20.68
N GLY A 50 -13.33 -35.67 -21.66
CA GLY A 50 -12.43 -35.91 -22.78
C GLY A 50 -11.43 -37.07 -22.60
N ALA A 51 -11.40 -37.74 -21.45
CA ALA A 51 -10.60 -38.94 -21.27
C ALA A 51 -11.18 -40.13 -22.06
N LEU A 52 -10.31 -41.00 -22.56
CA LEU A 52 -10.65 -42.22 -23.29
C LEU A 52 -10.80 -43.42 -22.33
N SER A 53 -9.87 -43.55 -21.39
CA SER A 53 -9.86 -44.62 -20.38
C SER A 53 -9.20 -44.13 -19.09
N VAL A 54 -9.53 -44.76 -17.96
CA VAL A 54 -8.95 -44.43 -16.65
C VAL A 54 -8.70 -45.70 -15.84
N GLU A 55 -7.50 -45.81 -15.29
CA GLU A 55 -7.10 -46.87 -14.36
C GLU A 55 -6.77 -46.28 -12.98
N VAL A 56 -7.10 -47.03 -11.92
CA VAL A 56 -6.67 -46.76 -10.55
C VAL A 56 -5.46 -47.63 -10.26
N VAL A 57 -4.34 -46.99 -9.91
CA VAL A 57 -3.05 -47.64 -9.70
C VAL A 57 -2.59 -47.43 -8.27
N GLU A 58 -2.30 -48.52 -7.55
CA GLU A 58 -1.76 -48.45 -6.19
C GLU A 58 -0.37 -47.82 -6.19
N ARG A 59 -0.16 -46.82 -5.33
CA ARG A 59 1.03 -45.95 -5.34
C ARG A 59 2.33 -46.74 -5.12
N ASP A 60 2.35 -47.64 -4.14
CA ASP A 60 3.58 -48.30 -3.70
C ASP A 60 3.96 -49.52 -4.56
N THR A 61 2.95 -50.19 -5.14
CA THR A 61 3.15 -51.44 -5.89
C THR A 61 3.10 -51.23 -7.40
N ALA A 62 2.65 -50.06 -7.86
CA ALA A 62 2.33 -49.73 -9.26
C ALA A 62 1.32 -50.70 -9.90
N LYS A 63 0.57 -51.44 -9.09
CA LYS A 63 -0.42 -52.42 -9.56
C LYS A 63 -1.72 -51.71 -9.93
N VAL A 64 -2.27 -52.03 -11.09
CA VAL A 64 -3.64 -51.62 -11.46
C VAL A 64 -4.62 -52.38 -10.54
N VAL A 65 -5.36 -51.62 -9.73
CA VAL A 65 -6.32 -52.15 -8.74
C VAL A 65 -7.77 -51.95 -9.15
N ALA A 66 -8.05 -51.13 -10.16
CA ALA A 66 -9.33 -51.05 -10.86
C ALA A 66 -9.16 -50.41 -12.25
N GLU A 67 -9.94 -50.86 -13.23
CA GLU A 67 -10.22 -50.15 -14.49
C GLU A 67 -11.59 -49.49 -14.34
N LEU A 68 -11.73 -48.21 -14.72
CA LEU A 68 -12.98 -47.47 -14.52
C LEU A 68 -13.84 -47.49 -15.78
N ASP A 69 -15.10 -47.89 -15.63
CA ASP A 69 -16.10 -47.85 -16.71
C ASP A 69 -16.64 -46.44 -16.89
N SER A 70 -16.84 -46.02 -18.15
CA SER A 70 -17.59 -44.79 -18.43
C SER A 70 -19.06 -44.98 -18.04
N ILE A 71 -19.50 -44.25 -17.01
CA ILE A 71 -20.88 -44.31 -16.52
C ILE A 71 -21.75 -43.18 -17.05
N HIS A 72 -21.14 -42.11 -17.58
CA HIS A 72 -21.81 -40.99 -18.23
C HIS A 72 -20.96 -40.42 -19.39
N SER A 73 -21.61 -40.01 -20.49
CA SER A 73 -20.95 -39.51 -21.71
C SER A 73 -20.17 -38.20 -21.52
N GLY A 74 -20.48 -37.46 -20.46
CA GLY A 74 -19.75 -36.25 -20.06
C GLY A 74 -18.38 -36.49 -19.41
N GLY A 75 -17.87 -37.73 -19.43
CA GLY A 75 -16.56 -38.08 -18.89
C GLY A 75 -16.57 -38.48 -17.42
N LEU A 76 -17.68 -38.99 -16.90
CA LEU A 76 -17.73 -39.58 -15.56
C LEU A 76 -17.39 -41.06 -15.62
N PHE A 77 -16.38 -41.49 -14.87
CA PHE A 77 -15.92 -42.86 -14.80
C PHE A 77 -16.05 -43.41 -13.38
N ALA A 78 -16.35 -44.70 -13.26
CA ALA A 78 -16.44 -45.38 -11.96
C ALA A 78 -16.00 -46.84 -12.03
N GLY A 79 -15.48 -47.37 -10.93
CA GLY A 79 -15.00 -48.74 -10.84
C GLY A 79 -14.83 -49.21 -9.40
N VAL A 80 -14.83 -50.52 -9.21
CA VAL A 80 -14.75 -51.16 -7.90
C VAL A 80 -13.31 -51.58 -7.59
N THR A 81 -12.83 -51.27 -6.39
CA THR A 81 -11.53 -51.73 -5.90
C THR A 81 -11.65 -52.39 -4.54
N ASN A 82 -10.76 -53.33 -4.23
CA ASN A 82 -10.60 -53.89 -2.88
C ASN A 82 -9.40 -53.28 -2.14
N SER A 83 -8.69 -52.34 -2.79
CA SER A 83 -7.52 -51.71 -2.19
C SER A 83 -7.92 -50.47 -1.39
N THR A 84 -7.45 -50.40 -0.15
CA THR A 84 -7.52 -49.20 0.70
C THR A 84 -6.22 -48.38 0.67
N ALA A 85 -5.20 -48.86 -0.04
CA ALA A 85 -3.92 -48.18 -0.17
C ALA A 85 -4.06 -46.83 -0.90
N PRO A 86 -3.11 -45.90 -0.70
CA PRO A 86 -2.99 -44.71 -1.54
C PRO A 86 -2.87 -45.09 -3.02
N TYR A 87 -3.50 -44.31 -3.89
CA TYR A 87 -3.51 -44.57 -5.33
C TYR A 87 -3.26 -43.30 -6.13
N PHE A 88 -2.99 -43.49 -7.42
CA PHE A 88 -3.03 -42.45 -8.44
C PHE A 88 -3.84 -42.95 -9.64
N LEU A 89 -4.23 -42.01 -10.49
CA LEU A 89 -4.98 -42.26 -11.72
C LEU A 89 -4.00 -42.33 -12.89
N ARG A 90 -4.13 -43.35 -13.73
CA ARG A 90 -3.55 -43.35 -15.08
C ARG A 90 -4.67 -43.04 -16.06
N ILE A 91 -4.58 -41.88 -16.70
CA ILE A 91 -5.63 -41.31 -17.55
C ILE A 91 -5.12 -41.31 -18.99
N GLU A 92 -5.86 -41.96 -19.88
CA GLU A 92 -5.59 -41.92 -21.31
C GLU A 92 -6.38 -40.78 -21.94
N TRP A 93 -5.67 -39.76 -22.44
CA TRP A 93 -6.20 -38.69 -23.26
C TRP A 93 -5.96 -39.01 -24.76
N PRO A 94 -6.64 -38.32 -25.69
CA PRO A 94 -6.45 -38.55 -27.13
C PRO A 94 -4.99 -38.49 -27.62
N GLU A 95 -4.15 -37.68 -26.96
CA GLU A 95 -2.77 -37.43 -27.39
C GLU A 95 -1.71 -37.80 -26.34
N ALA A 96 -2.10 -38.21 -25.13
CA ALA A 96 -1.15 -38.43 -24.02
C ALA A 96 -1.72 -39.36 -22.95
N ILE A 97 -0.83 -40.02 -22.21
CA ILE A 97 -1.17 -40.69 -20.94
C ILE A 97 -0.67 -39.80 -19.80
N GLN A 98 -1.54 -39.49 -18.86
CA GLN A 98 -1.24 -38.72 -17.66
C GLN A 98 -1.34 -39.61 -16.43
N GLU A 99 -0.31 -39.59 -15.59
CA GLU A 99 -0.37 -40.18 -14.25
C GLU A 99 -0.39 -39.08 -13.20
N THR A 100 -1.44 -39.04 -12.38
CA THR A 100 -1.65 -38.02 -11.35
C THR A 100 -2.47 -38.55 -10.20
N GLU A 101 -2.23 -38.07 -8.99
CA GLU A 101 -3.07 -38.38 -7.83
C GLU A 101 -4.50 -37.82 -8.02
N ASP A 102 -5.46 -38.44 -7.35
CA ASP A 102 -6.84 -37.96 -7.34
C ASP A 102 -6.99 -36.83 -6.32
N SER A 103 -7.31 -35.62 -6.78
CA SER A 103 -7.61 -34.44 -5.94
C SER A 103 -8.69 -34.71 -4.89
N TYR A 104 -9.63 -35.63 -5.16
CA TYR A 104 -10.72 -36.01 -4.26
C TYR A 104 -10.35 -37.12 -3.27
N SER A 105 -9.11 -37.56 -3.27
CA SER A 105 -8.58 -38.51 -2.26
C SER A 105 -7.98 -37.82 -1.04
N PHE A 106 -7.77 -36.50 -1.08
CA PHE A 106 -7.13 -35.73 0.00
C PHE A 106 -8.16 -35.18 1.02
N PRO A 107 -7.88 -35.28 2.33
CA PRO A 107 -8.77 -34.76 3.38
C PRO A 107 -8.77 -33.23 3.41
N PRO A 108 -9.71 -32.59 4.14
CA PRO A 108 -9.64 -31.16 4.48
C PRO A 108 -8.27 -30.77 5.04
N LEU A 109 -7.68 -29.68 4.54
CA LEU A 109 -6.34 -29.24 4.93
C LEU A 109 -6.38 -28.00 5.85
N LEU A 110 -7.47 -27.24 5.84
CA LEU A 110 -7.75 -26.21 6.84
C LEU A 110 -8.25 -26.81 8.15
N GLY A 111 -7.66 -26.38 9.27
CA GLY A 111 -8.07 -26.83 10.60
C GLY A 111 -9.25 -26.04 11.19
N ASP A 112 -9.87 -26.58 12.24
CA ASP A 112 -11.01 -25.94 12.92
C ASP A 112 -10.65 -24.56 13.52
N LEU A 113 -9.41 -24.39 13.99
CA LEU A 113 -8.95 -23.10 14.53
C LEU A 113 -8.85 -22.04 13.42
N ASP A 114 -8.32 -22.40 12.25
CA ASP A 114 -8.19 -21.47 11.12
C ASP A 114 -9.58 -20.99 10.69
N LEU A 115 -10.51 -21.93 10.50
CA LEU A 115 -11.90 -21.63 10.13
C LEU A 115 -12.59 -20.76 11.18
N HIS A 116 -12.37 -21.05 12.47
CA HIS A 116 -12.91 -20.23 13.54
C HIS A 116 -12.38 -18.78 13.50
N LEU A 117 -11.07 -18.60 13.39
CA LEU A 117 -10.44 -17.28 13.35
C LEU A 117 -10.81 -16.50 12.08
N ILE A 118 -10.98 -17.17 10.94
CA ILE A 118 -11.49 -16.57 9.70
C ILE A 118 -12.89 -16.01 9.95
N GLY A 119 -13.81 -16.82 10.50
CA GLY A 119 -15.18 -16.38 10.81
C GLY A 119 -15.26 -15.29 11.88
N GLN A 120 -14.25 -15.17 12.76
CA GLN A 120 -14.15 -14.07 13.74
C GLN A 120 -13.47 -12.81 13.18
N GLY A 121 -12.88 -12.86 11.99
CA GLY A 121 -12.12 -11.74 11.44
C GLY A 121 -10.81 -11.47 12.18
N THR A 122 -10.23 -12.48 12.82
CA THR A 122 -9.02 -12.38 13.66
C THR A 122 -7.91 -13.33 13.20
N HIS A 123 -8.04 -13.93 12.02
CA HIS A 123 -6.96 -14.67 11.39
C HIS A 123 -6.01 -13.70 10.68
N TYR A 124 -4.88 -13.36 11.28
CA TYR A 124 -3.97 -12.34 10.73
C TYR A 124 -2.97 -12.86 9.69
N ASP A 125 -2.89 -14.18 9.51
CA ASP A 125 -2.02 -14.83 8.52
C ASP A 125 -2.80 -15.35 7.30
N LEU A 126 -3.77 -14.57 6.79
CA LEU A 126 -4.60 -15.00 5.67
C LEU A 126 -3.79 -15.28 4.40
N GLY A 127 -2.72 -14.52 4.11
CA GLY A 127 -1.84 -14.78 2.97
C GLY A 127 -1.15 -16.17 3.01
N ARG A 128 -1.07 -16.78 4.21
CA ARG A 128 -0.53 -18.13 4.44
C ARG A 128 -1.61 -19.19 4.67
N THR A 129 -2.88 -18.82 4.58
CA THR A 129 -4.01 -19.68 4.96
C THR A 129 -5.13 -19.73 3.92
N LEU A 130 -5.36 -18.67 3.16
CA LEU A 130 -6.25 -18.63 2.01
C LEU A 130 -5.43 -18.44 0.73
N GLY A 131 -6.13 -18.45 -0.40
CA GLY A 131 -5.58 -18.41 -1.74
C GLY A 131 -4.87 -19.68 -2.18
N ALA A 132 -3.93 -19.56 -3.12
CA ALA A 132 -3.13 -20.68 -3.63
C ALA A 132 -1.83 -20.87 -2.85
N ILE A 133 -1.69 -22.02 -2.18
CA ILE A 133 -0.52 -22.34 -1.34
C ILE A 133 0.15 -23.63 -1.84
N PRO A 134 1.35 -23.52 -2.44
CA PRO A 134 2.17 -24.69 -2.74
C PRO A 134 2.59 -25.40 -1.45
N MET A 135 2.30 -26.70 -1.37
CA MET A 135 2.58 -27.53 -0.20
C MET A 135 2.78 -29.00 -0.58
N GLU A 136 3.18 -29.82 0.40
CA GLU A 136 3.26 -31.27 0.26
C GLU A 136 2.26 -31.94 1.20
N VAL A 137 1.47 -32.87 0.68
CA VAL A 137 0.48 -33.66 1.43
C VAL A 137 0.73 -35.13 1.14
N ASP A 138 0.96 -35.93 2.18
CA ASP A 138 1.26 -37.38 2.07
C ASP A 138 2.36 -37.71 1.02
N GLY A 139 3.42 -36.89 1.00
CA GLY A 139 4.55 -37.03 0.06
C GLY A 139 4.28 -36.56 -1.36
N VAL A 140 3.13 -35.93 -1.61
CA VAL A 140 2.73 -35.42 -2.93
C VAL A 140 2.80 -33.90 -2.91
N SER A 141 3.68 -33.32 -3.72
CA SER A 141 3.72 -31.88 -3.94
C SER A 141 2.51 -31.44 -4.76
N GLY A 142 1.93 -30.30 -4.43
CA GLY A 142 0.81 -29.71 -5.16
C GLY A 142 0.46 -28.34 -4.60
N VAL A 143 -0.75 -27.87 -4.90
CA VAL A 143 -1.25 -26.57 -4.44
C VAL A 143 -2.61 -26.76 -3.80
N ARG A 144 -2.77 -26.25 -2.59
CA ARG A 144 -4.07 -26.09 -1.96
C ARG A 144 -4.62 -24.71 -2.29
N PHE A 145 -5.81 -24.69 -2.86
CA PHE A 145 -6.60 -23.48 -3.09
C PHE A 145 -7.65 -23.36 -1.99
N ALA A 146 -7.80 -22.17 -1.41
CA ALA A 146 -8.86 -21.87 -0.46
C ALA A 146 -9.42 -20.46 -0.66
N VAL A 147 -10.75 -20.29 -0.73
CA VAL A 147 -11.37 -18.97 -0.98
C VAL A 147 -12.69 -18.82 -0.23
N TRP A 148 -12.93 -17.64 0.33
CA TRP A 148 -14.15 -17.32 1.05
C TRP A 148 -15.25 -16.89 0.06
N ALA A 149 -16.34 -17.67 0.01
CA ALA A 149 -17.49 -17.45 -0.87
C ALA A 149 -18.73 -18.17 -0.29
N PRO A 150 -19.25 -17.70 0.86
CA PRO A 150 -20.25 -18.43 1.65
C PRO A 150 -21.58 -18.64 0.93
N ASN A 151 -21.95 -17.78 -0.01
CA ASN A 151 -23.25 -17.85 -0.71
C ASN A 151 -23.17 -18.55 -2.07
N ALA A 152 -21.98 -18.95 -2.52
CA ALA A 152 -21.82 -19.73 -3.73
C ALA A 152 -22.49 -21.11 -3.58
N THR A 153 -23.09 -21.62 -4.65
CA THR A 153 -23.65 -22.99 -4.68
C THR A 153 -22.66 -24.00 -5.24
N ARG A 154 -21.69 -23.53 -6.02
CA ARG A 154 -20.56 -24.32 -6.51
C ARG A 154 -19.38 -23.40 -6.80
N LEU A 155 -18.17 -23.90 -6.55
CA LEU A 155 -16.93 -23.20 -6.87
C LEU A 155 -15.91 -24.16 -7.48
N SER A 156 -15.14 -23.70 -8.47
CA SER A 156 -13.99 -24.42 -9.02
C SER A 156 -12.77 -23.53 -9.15
N VAL A 157 -11.60 -24.14 -9.03
CA VAL A 157 -10.36 -23.54 -9.52
C VAL A 157 -10.20 -23.86 -11.00
N VAL A 158 -9.93 -22.85 -11.80
CA VAL A 158 -9.69 -22.94 -13.25
C VAL A 158 -8.35 -22.33 -13.60
N GLY A 159 -7.65 -22.88 -14.58
CA GLY A 159 -6.33 -22.41 -14.97
C GLY A 159 -5.77 -23.18 -16.16
N ASP A 160 -4.51 -22.90 -16.50
CA ASP A 160 -3.85 -23.56 -17.64
C ASP A 160 -3.82 -25.09 -17.49
N PHE A 161 -3.55 -25.58 -16.28
CA PHE A 161 -3.51 -27.00 -15.92
C PHE A 161 -4.82 -27.77 -16.16
N ASN A 162 -5.95 -27.07 -16.32
CA ASN A 162 -7.24 -27.70 -16.61
C ASN A 162 -7.96 -27.08 -17.82
N ALA A 163 -7.21 -26.39 -18.69
CA ALA A 163 -7.73 -25.71 -19.88
C ALA A 163 -8.90 -24.75 -19.58
N TRP A 164 -8.88 -24.15 -18.39
CA TRP A 164 -9.90 -23.22 -17.91
C TRP A 164 -11.32 -23.83 -17.84
N ASP A 165 -11.44 -25.16 -17.72
CA ASP A 165 -12.71 -25.89 -17.61
C ASP A 165 -13.07 -26.16 -16.15
N GLY A 166 -14.05 -25.42 -15.62
CA GLY A 166 -14.47 -25.55 -14.23
C GLY A 166 -15.04 -26.91 -13.85
N ARG A 167 -15.47 -27.75 -14.80
CA ARG A 167 -15.97 -29.09 -14.46
C ARG A 167 -14.87 -29.99 -13.90
N ARG A 168 -13.60 -29.70 -14.17
CA ARG A 168 -12.46 -30.58 -13.84
C ARG A 168 -12.02 -30.50 -12.39
N HIS A 169 -12.16 -29.34 -11.75
CA HIS A 169 -11.66 -29.12 -10.38
C HIS A 169 -12.69 -28.39 -9.48
N PRO A 170 -13.94 -28.90 -9.32
CA PRO A 170 -14.87 -28.40 -8.30
C PRO A 170 -14.35 -28.63 -6.88
N MET A 171 -14.49 -27.59 -6.05
CA MET A 171 -13.97 -27.52 -4.69
C MET A 171 -15.04 -27.96 -3.67
N ARG A 172 -14.64 -28.30 -2.44
CA ARG A 172 -15.60 -28.55 -1.34
C ARG A 172 -15.84 -27.29 -0.52
N LEU A 173 -17.06 -27.14 -0.02
CA LEU A 173 -17.40 -26.13 0.98
C LEU A 173 -17.05 -26.62 2.40
N LEU A 174 -16.36 -25.78 3.16
CA LEU A 174 -16.15 -25.90 4.60
C LEU A 174 -17.15 -24.96 5.30
N PRO A 175 -18.32 -25.49 5.74
CA PRO A 175 -19.46 -24.66 6.12
C PRO A 175 -19.24 -23.87 7.42
N GLN A 176 -18.24 -24.22 8.23
CA GLN A 176 -17.94 -23.52 9.49
C GLN A 176 -17.59 -22.04 9.26
N ALA A 177 -16.97 -21.72 8.12
CA ALA A 177 -16.52 -20.36 7.77
C ALA A 177 -16.93 -19.92 6.36
N GLY A 178 -17.65 -20.75 5.60
CA GLY A 178 -18.02 -20.43 4.22
C GLY A 178 -16.83 -20.40 3.26
N VAL A 179 -15.80 -21.22 3.53
CA VAL A 179 -14.57 -21.29 2.74
C VAL A 179 -14.64 -22.51 1.82
N TRP A 180 -14.31 -22.33 0.55
CA TRP A 180 -14.16 -23.42 -0.41
C TRP A 180 -12.71 -23.85 -0.48
N GLU A 181 -12.43 -25.16 -0.53
CA GLU A 181 -11.07 -25.70 -0.56
C GLU A 181 -10.91 -26.84 -1.58
N LEU A 182 -9.74 -26.91 -2.24
CA LEU A 182 -9.30 -28.08 -3.00
C LEU A 182 -7.77 -28.18 -3.00
N PHE A 183 -7.22 -29.40 -2.86
CA PHE A 183 -5.81 -29.67 -3.16
C PHE A 183 -5.68 -30.26 -4.56
N VAL A 184 -4.86 -29.63 -5.39
CA VAL A 184 -4.56 -30.13 -6.74
C VAL A 184 -3.10 -30.61 -6.77
N PRO A 185 -2.87 -31.92 -6.94
CA PRO A 185 -1.53 -32.49 -6.92
C PRO A 185 -0.73 -32.04 -8.14
N ARG A 186 0.60 -32.05 -8.00
CA ARG A 186 1.61 -31.79 -9.05
C ARG A 186 1.60 -30.40 -9.66
N LEU A 187 0.74 -29.48 -9.18
CA LEU A 187 0.84 -28.07 -9.54
C LEU A 187 2.03 -27.40 -8.85
N THR A 188 2.58 -26.38 -9.52
CA THR A 188 3.72 -25.61 -9.04
C THR A 188 3.43 -24.11 -9.08
N HIS A 189 4.28 -23.32 -8.41
CA HIS A 189 4.27 -21.86 -8.57
C HIS A 189 4.48 -21.46 -10.04
N GLY A 190 3.97 -20.29 -10.42
CA GLY A 190 3.98 -19.77 -11.80
C GLY A 190 2.75 -20.13 -12.63
N GLU A 191 1.98 -21.14 -12.23
CA GLU A 191 0.72 -21.49 -12.88
C GLU A 191 -0.33 -20.37 -12.71
N ARG A 192 -1.11 -20.14 -13.76
CA ARG A 192 -2.18 -19.13 -13.77
C ARG A 192 -3.51 -19.75 -13.41
N TYR A 193 -4.29 -19.05 -12.59
CA TYR A 193 -5.58 -19.53 -12.16
C TYR A 193 -6.57 -18.39 -11.86
N LYS A 194 -7.85 -18.79 -11.80
CA LYS A 194 -9.00 -18.02 -11.32
C LYS A 194 -9.99 -18.95 -10.61
N PHE A 195 -11.01 -18.36 -10.01
CA PHE A 195 -12.17 -19.08 -9.50
C PHE A 195 -13.37 -18.93 -10.43
N GLU A 196 -14.03 -20.05 -10.73
CA GLU A 196 -15.31 -20.08 -11.44
C GLU A 196 -16.41 -20.36 -10.42
N ILE A 197 -17.41 -19.48 -10.34
CA ILE A 197 -18.38 -19.45 -9.24
C ILE A 197 -19.80 -19.51 -9.81
N LEU A 198 -20.61 -20.41 -9.27
CA LEU A 198 -22.05 -20.48 -9.48
C LEU A 198 -22.75 -19.85 -8.27
N ASP A 199 -23.57 -18.83 -8.49
CA ASP A 199 -24.27 -18.13 -7.42
C ASP A 199 -25.46 -18.94 -6.85
N ALA A 200 -26.14 -18.39 -5.85
CA ALA A 200 -27.34 -18.97 -5.25
C ALA A 200 -28.56 -19.04 -6.20
N HIS A 201 -28.53 -18.30 -7.31
CA HIS A 201 -29.59 -18.26 -8.31
C HIS A 201 -29.32 -19.19 -9.51
N GLY A 202 -28.18 -19.89 -9.51
CA GLY A 202 -27.76 -20.77 -10.60
C GLY A 202 -27.14 -20.04 -11.79
N ASN A 203 -26.73 -18.78 -11.62
CA ASN A 203 -26.00 -18.04 -12.65
C ASN A 203 -24.51 -18.31 -12.53
N MET A 204 -23.86 -18.54 -13.67
CA MET A 204 -22.40 -18.58 -13.75
C MET A 204 -21.86 -17.15 -13.76
N LEU A 205 -21.03 -16.82 -12.78
CA LEU A 205 -20.41 -15.50 -12.68
C LEU A 205 -19.20 -15.39 -13.62
N ALA A 206 -18.73 -14.16 -13.84
CA ALA A 206 -17.43 -13.95 -14.46
C ALA A 206 -16.33 -14.62 -13.62
N GLN A 207 -15.34 -15.23 -14.26
CA GLN A 207 -14.22 -15.84 -13.55
C GLN A 207 -13.49 -14.79 -12.71
N LYS A 208 -13.36 -15.07 -11.42
CA LYS A 208 -12.83 -14.18 -10.40
C LYS A 208 -11.33 -14.38 -10.20
N ALA A 209 -10.58 -13.30 -10.13
CA ALA A 209 -9.24 -13.32 -9.55
C ALA A 209 -9.34 -13.69 -8.06
N ASP A 210 -8.28 -14.31 -7.54
CA ASP A 210 -8.17 -14.64 -6.12
C ASP A 210 -8.02 -13.36 -5.28
N PRO A 211 -8.93 -13.07 -4.33
CA PRO A 211 -8.82 -11.92 -3.42
C PRO A 211 -7.52 -11.87 -2.61
N ILE A 212 -6.89 -13.03 -2.39
CA ILE A 212 -5.67 -13.23 -1.59
C ILE A 212 -4.56 -13.80 -2.49
N ALA A 213 -4.60 -13.45 -3.78
CA ALA A 213 -3.47 -13.73 -4.67
C ALA A 213 -2.19 -13.08 -4.11
N ARG A 214 -1.12 -13.87 -3.97
CA ARG A 214 0.23 -13.36 -3.62
C ARG A 214 1.10 -13.04 -4.84
N ALA A 215 0.59 -13.32 -6.04
CA ALA A 215 1.16 -12.92 -7.32
C ALA A 215 0.05 -12.81 -8.37
N SER A 216 0.24 -11.98 -9.38
CA SER A 216 -0.72 -11.71 -10.46
C SER A 216 -0.02 -11.59 -11.81
N GLU A 217 -0.74 -11.86 -12.90
CA GLU A 217 -0.31 -11.36 -14.20
C GLU A 217 -0.35 -9.82 -14.21
N ALA A 218 0.55 -9.19 -14.97
CA ALA A 218 0.48 -7.76 -15.20
C ALA A 218 -0.80 -7.41 -15.98
N ALA A 219 -1.48 -6.34 -15.58
CA ALA A 219 -2.60 -5.80 -16.34
C ALA A 219 -2.20 -5.54 -17.82
N PRO A 220 -3.12 -5.73 -18.80
CA PRO A 220 -4.56 -5.94 -18.66
C PRO A 220 -4.98 -7.40 -18.42
N SER A 221 -4.03 -8.32 -18.28
CA SER A 221 -4.35 -9.68 -17.83
C SER A 221 -4.87 -9.67 -16.39
N THR A 222 -5.66 -10.69 -16.04
CA THR A 222 -6.46 -10.69 -14.79
C THR A 222 -6.37 -12.01 -14.03
N ALA A 223 -5.53 -12.96 -14.47
CA ALA A 223 -5.34 -14.19 -13.72
C ALA A 223 -4.45 -13.95 -12.50
N SER A 224 -4.79 -14.63 -11.42
CA SER A 224 -3.88 -14.81 -10.29
C SER A 224 -2.79 -15.81 -10.70
N VAL A 225 -1.61 -15.65 -10.13
CA VAL A 225 -0.47 -16.54 -10.34
C VAL A 225 -0.14 -17.23 -9.02
N ILE A 226 0.13 -18.52 -9.06
CA ILE A 226 0.54 -19.26 -7.86
C ILE A 226 1.93 -18.75 -7.45
N ALA A 227 2.01 -18.03 -6.34
CA ALA A 227 3.27 -17.52 -5.82
C ALA A 227 4.15 -18.64 -5.26
N SER A 228 5.47 -18.41 -5.20
CA SER A 228 6.38 -19.33 -4.52
C SER A 228 6.02 -19.46 -3.03
N SER A 229 6.27 -20.63 -2.47
CA SER A 229 6.30 -20.82 -1.01
C SER A 229 7.71 -20.76 -0.43
N LYS A 230 8.74 -20.55 -1.27
CA LYS A 230 10.12 -20.40 -0.81
C LYS A 230 10.29 -19.04 -0.13
N PRO A 231 10.76 -18.98 1.12
CA PRO A 231 10.99 -17.71 1.79
C PRO A 231 12.13 -16.95 1.12
N PHE A 232 11.96 -15.63 0.99
CA PHE A 232 13.04 -14.73 0.60
C PHE A 232 14.12 -14.68 1.71
N ARG A 233 15.39 -14.54 1.32
CA ARG A 233 16.52 -14.50 2.26
C ARG A 233 16.92 -13.06 2.54
N TRP A 234 16.29 -12.46 3.53
CA TRP A 234 16.57 -11.11 4.01
C TRP A 234 17.98 -10.94 4.60
N THR A 235 18.54 -9.73 4.47
CA THR A 235 19.83 -9.32 5.05
C THR A 235 19.71 -8.10 5.98
N ASP A 236 18.49 -7.64 6.23
CA ASP A 236 18.13 -6.41 6.92
C ASP A 236 17.87 -6.54 8.43
N GLY A 237 18.28 -7.65 9.06
CA GLY A 237 17.97 -7.90 10.47
C GLY A 237 18.43 -6.80 11.44
N ASP A 238 19.57 -6.16 11.17
CA ASP A 238 20.07 -5.02 11.95
C ASP A 238 19.20 -3.77 11.77
N TRP A 239 18.69 -3.54 10.55
CA TRP A 239 17.75 -2.45 10.26
C TRP A 239 16.44 -2.65 11.03
N MET A 240 15.83 -3.83 10.90
CA MET A 240 14.57 -4.16 11.58
C MET A 240 14.68 -4.02 13.10
N ALA A 241 15.80 -4.46 13.68
CA ALA A 241 16.06 -4.33 15.11
C ALA A 241 16.31 -2.88 15.56
N ALA A 242 16.87 -2.03 14.71
CA ALA A 242 17.03 -0.61 14.98
C ALA A 242 15.68 0.13 14.91
N GLN A 243 14.90 -0.12 13.86
CA GLN A 243 13.58 0.49 13.68
C GLN A 243 12.60 0.13 14.79
N ALA A 244 12.62 -1.11 15.28
CA ALA A 244 11.79 -1.55 16.41
C ALA A 244 12.11 -0.85 17.75
N LYS A 245 13.30 -0.25 17.89
CA LYS A 245 13.70 0.51 19.08
C LYS A 245 13.31 1.99 19.01
N ASP A 246 13.23 2.57 17.80
CA ASP A 246 12.89 3.97 17.59
C ASP A 246 11.37 4.19 17.40
N ARG A 247 10.57 3.81 18.40
CA ARG A 247 9.10 3.97 18.31
C ARG A 247 8.65 5.43 18.24
N ALA A 248 9.40 6.35 18.85
CA ALA A 248 9.04 7.75 18.93
C ALA A 248 9.37 8.55 17.65
N ARG A 249 10.19 8.00 16.73
CA ARG A 249 10.52 8.63 15.45
C ARG A 249 11.00 10.08 15.62
N GLU A 250 11.81 10.29 16.65
CA GLU A 250 12.32 11.60 17.07
C GLU A 250 13.32 12.16 16.03
N GLY A 251 14.05 11.26 15.36
CA GLY A 251 15.05 11.63 14.37
C GLY A 251 14.48 12.31 13.12
N ALA A 252 15.37 12.74 12.24
CA ALA A 252 15.01 13.32 10.96
C ALA A 252 14.18 12.32 10.12
N MET A 253 13.07 12.79 9.58
CA MET A 253 12.27 12.06 8.58
C MET A 253 11.97 12.98 7.40
N SER A 254 12.70 12.77 6.31
CA SER A 254 12.42 13.33 4.99
C SER A 254 12.10 12.22 4.01
N VAL A 255 10.93 12.33 3.38
CA VAL A 255 10.31 11.32 2.53
C VAL A 255 10.35 11.79 1.08
N TYR A 256 10.81 10.92 0.20
CA TYR A 256 10.70 11.09 -1.25
C TYR A 256 9.54 10.23 -1.76
N GLU A 257 8.41 10.88 -2.05
CA GLU A 257 7.23 10.23 -2.58
C GLU A 257 7.40 9.98 -4.09
N VAL A 258 7.06 8.77 -4.55
CA VAL A 258 7.38 8.31 -5.91
C VAL A 258 6.24 7.45 -6.49
N HIS A 259 5.86 7.75 -7.73
CA HIS A 259 5.12 6.80 -8.57
C HIS A 259 6.12 6.03 -9.43
N LEU A 260 6.36 4.76 -9.08
CA LEU A 260 7.44 3.95 -9.67
C LEU A 260 7.34 3.82 -11.20
N GLY A 261 6.13 3.74 -11.75
CA GLY A 261 5.89 3.60 -13.18
C GLY A 261 6.16 4.85 -14.01
N SER A 262 6.37 6.01 -13.38
CA SER A 262 6.61 7.30 -14.07
C SER A 262 7.80 8.08 -13.52
N TRP A 263 8.56 7.50 -12.59
CA TRP A 263 9.81 8.10 -12.14
C TRP A 263 10.83 8.15 -13.28
N VAL A 264 11.12 6.98 -13.87
CA VAL A 264 11.96 6.83 -15.05
C VAL A 264 11.32 5.80 -15.99
N ARG A 265 11.21 6.15 -17.26
CA ARG A 265 10.83 5.24 -18.36
C ARG A 265 12.00 5.16 -19.35
N ILE A 266 12.22 3.98 -19.90
CA ILE A 266 13.30 3.73 -20.86
C ILE A 266 12.76 4.00 -22.26
N ALA A 267 13.08 5.18 -22.79
CA ALA A 267 12.59 5.64 -24.09
C ALA A 267 13.01 4.70 -25.23
N GLU A 268 14.24 4.17 -25.16
CA GLU A 268 14.81 3.24 -26.13
C GLU A 268 14.09 1.89 -26.17
N GLU A 269 13.36 1.54 -25.11
CA GLU A 269 12.59 0.30 -24.95
C GLU A 269 11.08 0.56 -25.03
N GLY A 270 10.68 1.56 -25.82
CA GLY A 270 9.26 1.86 -26.06
C GLY A 270 8.57 2.44 -24.82
N ASN A 271 9.27 3.29 -24.05
CA ASN A 271 8.80 3.84 -22.78
C ASN A 271 8.45 2.77 -21.74
N ARG A 272 9.21 1.67 -21.70
CA ARG A 272 9.06 0.65 -20.64
C ARG A 272 9.35 1.26 -19.27
N THR A 273 8.60 0.85 -18.25
CA THR A 273 8.89 1.16 -16.84
C THR A 273 10.06 0.33 -16.32
N LEU A 274 10.77 0.83 -15.32
CA LEU A 274 11.80 0.04 -14.64
C LEU A 274 11.18 -1.15 -13.89
N ASP A 275 11.88 -2.28 -13.85
CA ASP A 275 11.56 -3.40 -12.97
C ASP A 275 12.12 -3.18 -11.55
N TRP A 276 11.76 -4.05 -10.60
CA TRP A 276 12.21 -3.95 -9.20
C TRP A 276 13.74 -3.97 -9.04
N VAL A 277 14.44 -4.74 -9.87
CA VAL A 277 15.91 -4.85 -9.82
C VAL A 277 16.55 -3.56 -10.34
N GLU A 278 16.06 -3.02 -11.44
CA GLU A 278 16.50 -1.74 -12.00
C GLU A 278 16.20 -0.56 -11.06
N LEU A 279 15.03 -0.55 -10.41
CA LEU A 279 14.68 0.42 -9.37
C LEU A 279 15.68 0.36 -8.21
N SER A 280 16.05 -0.83 -7.74
CA SER A 280 17.04 -1.00 -6.67
C SER A 280 18.43 -0.44 -7.03
N GLN A 281 18.77 -0.40 -8.32
CA GLN A 281 20.06 0.09 -8.83
C GLN A 281 20.06 1.60 -9.08
N ARG A 282 18.90 2.20 -9.38
CA ARG A 282 18.80 3.61 -9.78
C ARG A 282 18.14 4.49 -8.71
N LEU A 283 16.97 4.09 -8.22
CA LEU A 283 16.20 4.89 -7.25
C LEU A 283 16.88 4.92 -5.89
N VAL A 284 17.30 3.76 -5.37
CA VAL A 284 17.90 3.68 -4.02
C VAL A 284 19.17 4.54 -3.90
N PRO A 285 20.15 4.47 -4.83
CA PRO A 285 21.31 5.36 -4.77
C PRO A 285 20.96 6.84 -4.99
N TYR A 286 19.96 7.13 -5.81
CA TYR A 286 19.50 8.51 -6.05
C TYR A 286 18.93 9.15 -4.78
N VAL A 287 17.99 8.46 -4.13
CA VAL A 287 17.37 8.88 -2.87
C VAL A 287 18.44 9.04 -1.78
N LYS A 288 19.37 8.08 -1.68
CA LYS A 288 20.46 8.15 -0.71
C LYS A 288 21.37 9.35 -0.95
N LYS A 289 21.72 9.62 -2.21
CA LYS A 289 22.58 10.74 -2.60
C LYS A 289 21.96 12.09 -2.23
N LEU A 290 20.64 12.21 -2.35
CA LEU A 290 19.90 13.42 -1.94
C LEU A 290 19.62 13.48 -0.43
N GLY A 291 20.05 12.49 0.34
CA GLY A 291 19.93 12.50 1.80
C GLY A 291 18.50 12.29 2.33
N PHE A 292 17.58 11.81 1.49
CA PHE A 292 16.26 11.38 1.97
C PHE A 292 16.40 10.16 2.88
N THR A 293 15.53 10.09 3.86
CA THR A 293 15.51 9.01 4.87
C THR A 293 14.56 7.88 4.49
N HIS A 294 13.50 8.21 3.72
CA HIS A 294 12.46 7.27 3.34
C HIS A 294 12.05 7.46 1.87
N ILE A 295 11.58 6.37 1.26
CA ILE A 295 10.82 6.38 0.02
C ILE A 295 9.36 6.12 0.38
N GLU A 296 8.43 6.93 -0.12
CA GLU A 296 7.00 6.62 -0.07
C GLU A 296 6.52 6.24 -1.47
N MET A 297 6.08 5.00 -1.62
CA MET A 297 5.58 4.51 -2.89
C MET A 297 4.08 4.74 -2.96
N LEU A 298 3.63 5.41 -4.03
CA LEU A 298 2.23 5.31 -4.44
C LEU A 298 1.81 3.84 -4.57
N PRO A 299 0.50 3.50 -4.50
CA PRO A 299 0.06 2.13 -4.31
C PRO A 299 0.64 1.15 -5.36
N ILE A 300 1.31 0.10 -4.86
CA ILE A 300 1.91 -0.95 -5.68
C ILE A 300 1.13 -2.27 -5.65
N MET A 301 0.00 -2.33 -4.95
CA MET A 301 -0.93 -3.46 -5.02
C MET A 301 -1.42 -3.65 -6.46
N GLU A 302 -1.75 -4.88 -6.87
CA GLU A 302 -2.22 -5.12 -8.23
C GLU A 302 -3.53 -4.37 -8.50
N HIS A 303 -3.54 -3.59 -9.58
CA HIS A 303 -4.64 -2.72 -9.99
C HIS A 303 -4.80 -2.78 -11.51
N PRO A 304 -6.03 -2.80 -12.05
CA PRO A 304 -6.27 -3.00 -13.47
C PRO A 304 -5.92 -1.77 -14.32
N PHE A 305 -6.18 -0.57 -13.81
CA PHE A 305 -6.07 0.68 -14.57
C PHE A 305 -4.91 1.55 -14.08
N GLY A 306 -3.89 1.75 -14.92
CA GLY A 306 -2.72 2.56 -14.58
C GLY A 306 -3.03 4.04 -14.29
N GLY A 307 -4.09 4.59 -14.89
CA GLY A 307 -4.53 5.96 -14.62
C GLY A 307 -5.20 6.18 -13.26
N SER A 308 -5.42 5.11 -12.49
CA SER A 308 -5.78 5.21 -11.06
C SER A 308 -4.57 5.52 -10.17
N TRP A 309 -3.35 5.47 -10.75
CA TRP A 309 -2.06 5.59 -10.04
C TRP A 309 -1.84 4.53 -8.95
N GLY A 310 -2.67 3.48 -8.97
CA GLY A 310 -2.68 2.41 -7.98
C GLY A 310 -3.82 2.50 -6.96
N TYR A 311 -4.52 3.63 -6.85
CA TYR A 311 -5.58 3.86 -5.85
C TYR A 311 -6.89 3.08 -6.11
N GLN A 312 -6.94 2.23 -7.13
CA GLN A 312 -8.07 1.31 -7.36
C GLN A 312 -7.58 -0.15 -7.42
N PRO A 313 -7.04 -0.70 -6.32
CA PRO A 313 -6.50 -2.05 -6.33
C PRO A 313 -7.59 -3.12 -6.34
N LEU A 314 -7.23 -4.27 -6.89
CA LEU A 314 -8.00 -5.52 -6.82
C LEU A 314 -7.24 -6.64 -6.09
N GLY A 315 -5.90 -6.58 -6.06
CA GLY A 315 -5.05 -7.56 -5.37
C GLY A 315 -4.28 -6.93 -4.22
N LEU A 316 -4.84 -6.98 -3.00
CA LEU A 316 -4.23 -6.34 -1.82
C LEU A 316 -3.03 -7.10 -1.22
N PHE A 317 -2.80 -8.35 -1.64
CA PHE A 317 -1.79 -9.26 -1.10
C PHE A 317 -0.59 -9.48 -2.04
N ALA A 318 -0.54 -8.78 -3.17
CA ALA A 318 0.52 -8.95 -4.17
C ALA A 318 1.06 -7.59 -4.63
N PRO A 319 2.39 -7.44 -4.78
CA PRO A 319 2.94 -6.36 -5.58
C PRO A 319 2.51 -6.56 -7.02
N THR A 320 2.30 -5.45 -7.73
CA THR A 320 1.83 -5.50 -9.10
C THR A 320 2.81 -6.26 -9.98
N GLY A 321 2.29 -7.14 -10.84
CA GLY A 321 3.08 -7.92 -11.78
C GLY A 321 3.79 -7.08 -12.85
N ARG A 322 3.52 -5.77 -12.92
CA ARG A 322 4.15 -4.83 -13.88
C ARG A 322 5.66 -4.71 -13.72
N TYR A 323 6.18 -4.89 -12.50
CA TYR A 323 7.59 -4.62 -12.17
C TYR A 323 8.41 -5.88 -11.90
N GLY A 324 7.82 -7.08 -12.01
CA GLY A 324 8.50 -8.34 -11.76
C GLY A 324 7.80 -9.20 -10.71
N THR A 325 8.56 -10.09 -10.08
CA THR A 325 8.03 -11.05 -9.11
C THR A 325 7.95 -10.47 -7.69
N PRO A 326 7.15 -11.06 -6.79
CA PRO A 326 7.18 -10.71 -5.37
C PRO A 326 8.57 -10.85 -4.73
N GLU A 327 9.39 -11.80 -5.20
CA GLU A 327 10.77 -11.96 -4.74
C GLU A 327 11.68 -10.81 -5.19
N ASP A 328 11.48 -10.28 -6.40
CA ASP A 328 12.20 -9.10 -6.87
C ASP A 328 11.81 -7.85 -6.06
N PHE A 329 10.54 -7.75 -5.65
CA PHE A 329 10.08 -6.70 -4.75
C PHE A 329 10.73 -6.81 -3.36
N ALA A 330 10.74 -8.01 -2.76
CA ALA A 330 11.44 -8.24 -1.50
C ALA A 330 12.94 -7.88 -1.60
N TYR A 331 13.58 -8.19 -2.73
CA TYR A 331 14.94 -7.75 -3.01
C TYR A 331 15.08 -6.22 -3.05
N PHE A 332 14.15 -5.50 -3.68
CA PHE A 332 14.14 -4.04 -3.68
C PHE A 332 14.09 -3.46 -2.25
N ILE A 333 13.23 -4.01 -1.39
CA ILE A 333 13.12 -3.58 0.02
C ILE A 333 14.41 -3.85 0.79
N ASP A 334 15.00 -5.06 0.67
CA ASP A 334 16.27 -5.41 1.32
C ASP A 334 17.40 -4.44 0.90
N ARG A 335 17.39 -4.00 -0.36
CA ARG A 335 18.33 -2.99 -0.89
C ARG A 335 18.10 -1.60 -0.31
N CYS A 336 16.86 -1.18 -0.08
CA CYS A 336 16.54 0.06 0.64
C CYS A 336 17.11 0.01 2.06
N HIS A 337 16.84 -1.06 2.80
CA HIS A 337 17.31 -1.23 4.18
C HIS A 337 18.82 -1.28 4.28
N ALA A 338 19.49 -2.00 3.36
CA ALA A 338 20.95 -2.03 3.29
C ALA A 338 21.57 -0.64 3.01
N ALA A 339 20.83 0.26 2.36
CA ALA A 339 21.22 1.66 2.14
C ALA A 339 20.81 2.59 3.30
N GLY A 340 20.14 2.07 4.33
CA GLY A 340 19.58 2.83 5.43
C GLY A 340 18.48 3.79 4.98
N ILE A 341 17.59 3.32 4.10
CA ILE A 341 16.41 4.02 3.61
C ILE A 341 15.18 3.21 4.01
N GLY A 342 14.25 3.85 4.71
CA GLY A 342 12.97 3.22 5.03
C GLY A 342 11.98 3.29 3.87
N VAL A 343 10.99 2.40 3.86
CA VAL A 343 9.97 2.32 2.82
C VAL A 343 8.58 2.47 3.42
N ILE A 344 7.85 3.47 2.93
CA ILE A 344 6.44 3.73 3.22
C ILE A 344 5.64 3.28 2.00
N LEU A 345 4.52 2.59 2.22
CA LEU A 345 3.61 2.16 1.16
C LEU A 345 2.25 2.83 1.34
N ASP A 346 1.77 3.50 0.29
CA ASP A 346 0.37 3.86 0.20
C ASP A 346 -0.48 2.59 0.12
N TRP A 347 -1.27 2.36 1.17
CA TRP A 347 -2.17 1.23 1.31
C TRP A 347 -3.61 1.72 1.25
N VAL A 348 -4.45 1.02 0.48
CA VAL A 348 -5.77 1.53 0.05
C VAL A 348 -6.90 0.64 0.61
N PRO A 349 -7.29 0.82 1.88
CA PRO A 349 -8.39 0.08 2.50
C PRO A 349 -9.76 0.75 2.31
N ALA A 350 -9.82 1.94 1.71
CA ALA A 350 -11.04 2.74 1.66
C ALA A 350 -12.08 2.18 0.68
N HIS A 351 -11.63 1.68 -0.47
CA HIS A 351 -12.51 1.32 -1.58
C HIS A 351 -11.84 0.37 -2.58
N PHE A 352 -12.62 -0.17 -3.51
CA PHE A 352 -12.15 -0.99 -4.63
C PHE A 352 -13.04 -0.81 -5.87
N PRO A 353 -12.53 -1.04 -7.09
CA PRO A 353 -13.29 -0.76 -8.31
C PRO A 353 -14.34 -1.85 -8.62
N THR A 354 -15.20 -1.57 -9.59
CA THR A 354 -16.39 -2.39 -9.93
C THR A 354 -16.11 -3.52 -10.94
N ASP A 355 -14.84 -3.77 -11.26
CA ASP A 355 -14.41 -4.78 -12.22
C ASP A 355 -14.99 -6.17 -11.88
N VAL A 356 -15.69 -6.76 -12.85
CA VAL A 356 -16.46 -8.00 -12.64
C VAL A 356 -15.60 -9.23 -12.34
N TRP A 357 -14.31 -9.21 -12.69
CA TRP A 357 -13.34 -10.25 -12.31
C TRP A 357 -12.73 -10.02 -10.92
N GLY A 358 -12.98 -8.88 -10.29
CA GLY A 358 -12.51 -8.52 -8.95
C GLY A 358 -13.51 -8.86 -7.84
N LEU A 359 -13.47 -8.08 -6.75
CA LEU A 359 -14.25 -8.32 -5.53
C LEU A 359 -15.75 -8.01 -5.65
N ALA A 360 -16.17 -7.22 -6.65
CA ALA A 360 -17.56 -6.80 -6.82
C ALA A 360 -18.49 -8.02 -6.95
N GLN A 361 -19.51 -8.10 -6.09
CA GLN A 361 -20.46 -9.22 -6.01
C GLN A 361 -19.79 -10.60 -6.09
N PHE A 362 -18.70 -10.79 -5.31
CA PHE A 362 -17.77 -11.90 -5.48
C PHE A 362 -18.43 -13.27 -5.60
N ASP A 363 -19.40 -13.58 -4.73
CA ASP A 363 -20.13 -14.85 -4.68
C ASP A 363 -21.59 -14.74 -5.16
N GLY A 364 -21.91 -13.67 -5.91
CA GLY A 364 -23.26 -13.33 -6.36
C GLY A 364 -24.06 -12.48 -5.36
N THR A 365 -23.44 -12.12 -4.23
CA THR A 365 -24.00 -11.19 -3.25
C THR A 365 -23.02 -10.04 -2.99
N ALA A 366 -23.50 -8.96 -2.36
CA ALA A 366 -22.63 -7.92 -1.79
C ALA A 366 -21.80 -8.52 -0.63
N LEU A 367 -20.64 -9.10 -0.97
CA LEU A 367 -19.82 -9.88 -0.06
C LEU A 367 -18.79 -9.00 0.64
N TYR A 368 -17.92 -8.37 -0.15
CA TYR A 368 -16.87 -7.46 0.34
C TYR A 368 -17.41 -6.05 0.51
N GLU A 369 -18.30 -5.61 -0.38
CA GLU A 369 -18.99 -4.34 -0.33
C GLU A 369 -20.23 -4.36 0.57
N HIS A 370 -20.68 -3.18 0.99
CA HIS A 370 -21.98 -3.05 1.66
C HIS A 370 -23.13 -3.12 0.64
N ALA A 371 -24.20 -3.85 0.98
CA ALA A 371 -25.34 -4.07 0.07
C ALA A 371 -26.17 -2.80 -0.19
N ASP A 372 -26.25 -1.90 0.79
CA ASP A 372 -26.89 -0.58 0.61
C ASP A 372 -25.90 0.39 -0.05
N PRO A 373 -26.18 0.90 -1.26
CA PRO A 373 -25.27 1.78 -2.00
C PRO A 373 -25.02 3.13 -1.30
N ARG A 374 -25.88 3.54 -0.35
CA ARG A 374 -25.66 4.74 0.47
C ARG A 374 -24.48 4.59 1.43
N GLU A 375 -24.07 3.37 1.70
CA GLU A 375 -22.92 3.02 2.55
C GLU A 375 -21.83 2.29 1.75
N GLY A 376 -22.21 1.59 0.67
CA GLY A 376 -21.34 0.69 -0.09
C GLY A 376 -20.75 1.27 -1.37
N PHE A 377 -20.97 2.55 -1.68
CA PHE A 377 -20.55 3.13 -2.97
C PHE A 377 -20.06 4.58 -2.86
N HIS A 378 -18.89 4.88 -3.42
CA HIS A 378 -18.40 6.25 -3.63
C HIS A 378 -18.84 6.74 -5.01
N LYS A 379 -19.74 7.74 -5.03
CA LYS A 379 -20.30 8.30 -6.27
C LYS A 379 -19.26 9.02 -7.12
N ASP A 380 -18.43 9.85 -6.50
CA ASP A 380 -17.44 10.67 -7.21
C ASP A 380 -16.34 9.83 -7.85
N TRP A 381 -16.01 8.67 -7.26
CA TRP A 381 -14.93 7.79 -7.72
C TRP A 381 -15.44 6.58 -8.52
N ASN A 382 -16.75 6.34 -8.52
CA ASN A 382 -17.39 5.18 -9.15
C ASN A 382 -16.81 3.84 -8.65
N THR A 383 -16.67 3.70 -7.33
CA THR A 383 -16.06 2.54 -6.65
C THR A 383 -16.90 2.03 -5.49
N LEU A 384 -16.66 0.78 -5.08
CA LEU A 384 -17.34 0.11 -3.97
C LEU A 384 -16.58 0.30 -2.66
N ILE A 385 -17.31 0.32 -1.54
CA ILE A 385 -16.77 0.52 -0.19
C ILE A 385 -16.81 -0.80 0.57
N TYR A 386 -15.69 -1.18 1.19
CA TYR A 386 -15.60 -2.38 2.02
C TYR A 386 -16.59 -2.33 3.20
N ASN A 387 -17.31 -3.43 3.42
CA ASN A 387 -18.23 -3.58 4.53
C ASN A 387 -17.49 -3.91 5.83
N LEU A 388 -16.96 -2.88 6.50
CA LEU A 388 -16.25 -3.01 7.78
C LEU A 388 -17.12 -3.50 8.94
N GLY A 389 -18.45 -3.54 8.76
CA GLY A 389 -19.37 -4.19 9.69
C GLY A 389 -19.30 -5.72 9.66
N ARG A 390 -18.69 -6.31 8.62
CA ARG A 390 -18.51 -7.76 8.47
C ARG A 390 -17.12 -8.17 8.97
N ASN A 391 -17.08 -9.17 9.86
CA ASN A 391 -15.85 -9.62 10.52
C ASN A 391 -14.79 -10.09 9.52
N GLU A 392 -15.18 -10.91 8.55
CA GLU A 392 -14.28 -11.47 7.55
C GLU A 392 -13.64 -10.39 6.66
N VAL A 393 -14.39 -9.33 6.32
CA VAL A 393 -13.89 -8.19 5.54
C VAL A 393 -12.90 -7.35 6.35
N LYS A 394 -13.23 -7.09 7.62
CA LYS A 394 -12.31 -6.42 8.55
C LYS A 394 -11.00 -7.22 8.72
N GLY A 395 -11.12 -8.54 8.93
CA GLY A 395 -9.97 -9.44 9.05
C GLY A 395 -9.14 -9.51 7.77
N PHE A 396 -9.80 -9.52 6.60
CA PHE A 396 -9.16 -9.45 5.29
C PHE A 396 -8.28 -8.21 5.12
N LEU A 397 -8.78 -7.02 5.48
CA LEU A 397 -8.02 -5.79 5.38
C LEU A 397 -6.87 -5.74 6.41
N ILE A 398 -7.09 -6.15 7.66
CA ILE A 398 -6.00 -6.19 8.65
C ILE A 398 -4.91 -7.17 8.20
N ALA A 399 -5.28 -8.33 7.69
CA ALA A 399 -4.31 -9.30 7.17
C ALA A 399 -3.56 -8.77 5.94
N SER A 400 -4.19 -7.98 5.06
CA SER A 400 -3.49 -7.39 3.91
C SER A 400 -2.46 -6.35 4.33
N ALA A 401 -2.76 -5.51 5.34
CA ALA A 401 -1.77 -4.60 5.93
C ALA A 401 -0.56 -5.36 6.49
N LEU A 402 -0.81 -6.47 7.20
CA LEU A 402 0.25 -7.29 7.79
C LEU A 402 1.07 -8.06 6.75
N GLU A 403 0.51 -8.38 5.58
CA GLU A 403 1.29 -8.94 4.47
C GLU A 403 2.43 -7.99 4.09
N TRP A 404 2.16 -6.68 3.96
CA TRP A 404 3.19 -5.71 3.62
C TRP A 404 4.23 -5.51 4.73
N LEU A 405 3.78 -5.40 5.98
CA LEU A 405 4.65 -5.09 7.11
C LEU A 405 5.46 -6.30 7.61
N ASP A 406 4.83 -7.47 7.73
CA ASP A 406 5.47 -8.68 8.29
C ASP A 406 6.13 -9.54 7.21
N HIS A 407 5.53 -9.67 6.01
CA HIS A 407 6.11 -10.51 4.96
C HIS A 407 7.14 -9.75 4.11
N PHE A 408 6.85 -8.51 3.72
CA PHE A 408 7.72 -7.69 2.87
C PHE A 408 8.58 -6.67 3.62
N HIS A 409 8.51 -6.62 4.95
CA HIS A 409 9.30 -5.71 5.80
C HIS A 409 9.11 -4.21 5.49
N ILE A 410 7.96 -3.80 4.94
CA ILE A 410 7.66 -2.38 4.75
C ILE A 410 7.67 -1.65 6.11
N ASP A 411 8.28 -0.48 6.20
CA ASP A 411 8.45 0.25 7.46
C ASP A 411 7.22 1.08 7.85
N ALA A 412 6.33 1.39 6.90
CA ALA A 412 5.07 2.06 7.22
C ALA A 412 3.99 1.93 6.16
N LEU A 413 2.74 2.10 6.59
CA LEU A 413 1.60 2.26 5.71
C LEU A 413 1.07 3.68 5.79
N ARG A 414 0.88 4.32 4.63
CA ARG A 414 0.11 5.57 4.51
C ARG A 414 -1.28 5.24 4.00
N VAL A 415 -2.31 5.72 4.70
CA VAL A 415 -3.72 5.50 4.33
C VAL A 415 -4.26 6.78 3.70
N ASP A 416 -4.63 6.67 2.43
CA ASP A 416 -5.32 7.71 1.66
C ASP A 416 -6.76 7.90 2.11
N ALA A 417 -7.24 9.13 2.00
CA ALA A 417 -8.62 9.54 2.14
C ALA A 417 -9.32 8.93 3.36
N VAL A 418 -8.68 8.99 4.53
CA VAL A 418 -9.21 8.46 5.80
C VAL A 418 -10.58 9.08 6.11
N ALA A 419 -10.80 10.34 5.72
CA ALA A 419 -12.09 11.01 5.83
C ALA A 419 -13.22 10.29 5.06
N SER A 420 -12.92 9.67 3.92
CA SER A 420 -13.89 8.91 3.13
C SER A 420 -14.42 7.69 3.88
N MET A 421 -13.60 7.13 4.77
CA MET A 421 -13.96 6.01 5.63
C MET A 421 -14.66 6.47 6.90
N LEU A 422 -14.24 7.57 7.52
CA LEU A 422 -14.74 8.05 8.82
C LEU A 422 -16.14 8.68 8.76
N TYR A 423 -16.59 9.13 7.60
CA TYR A 423 -17.84 9.87 7.45
C TYR A 423 -18.83 9.15 6.53
N ARG A 424 -20.02 8.86 7.07
CA ARG A 424 -21.13 8.26 6.31
C ARG A 424 -21.70 9.21 5.27
N ASP A 425 -21.52 10.52 5.44
CA ASP A 425 -21.94 11.58 4.53
C ASP A 425 -20.84 12.07 3.58
N TYR A 426 -19.66 11.42 3.54
CA TYR A 426 -18.57 11.82 2.65
C TYR A 426 -19.03 11.84 1.19
N SER A 427 -18.91 13.00 0.53
CA SER A 427 -19.39 13.25 -0.84
C SER A 427 -20.86 12.85 -1.09
N ARG A 428 -21.75 13.07 -0.11
CA ARG A 428 -23.18 12.75 -0.23
C ARG A 428 -24.05 13.92 0.21
N GLU A 429 -25.12 14.18 -0.55
CA GLU A 429 -26.09 15.21 -0.19
C GLU A 429 -27.01 14.77 0.95
N GLN A 430 -27.75 15.72 1.54
CA GLN A 430 -28.74 15.43 2.56
C GLN A 430 -29.82 14.47 2.01
N GLY A 431 -30.05 13.36 2.71
CA GLY A 431 -30.99 12.32 2.29
C GLY A 431 -30.37 11.18 1.47
N GLU A 432 -29.10 11.31 1.09
CA GLU A 432 -28.37 10.29 0.34
C GLU A 432 -27.50 9.38 1.21
N TRP A 433 -27.51 9.57 2.52
CA TRP A 433 -26.75 8.79 3.50
C TRP A 433 -27.61 8.43 4.73
N ILE A 434 -27.14 7.47 5.53
CA ILE A 434 -27.84 6.97 6.72
C ILE A 434 -27.00 7.30 7.97
N PRO A 435 -27.57 7.94 9.01
CA PRO A 435 -26.88 8.15 10.27
C PRO A 435 -26.49 6.86 10.98
N ASN A 436 -25.46 6.94 11.82
CA ASN A 436 -25.10 5.84 12.70
C ASN A 436 -26.19 5.61 13.78
N LYS A 437 -26.03 4.55 14.58
CA LYS A 437 -26.97 4.17 15.65
C LYS A 437 -27.22 5.25 16.72
N TYR A 438 -26.40 6.30 16.78
CA TYR A 438 -26.54 7.44 17.69
C TYR A 438 -27.06 8.71 16.99
N GLY A 439 -27.38 8.64 15.70
CA GLY A 439 -27.86 9.78 14.90
C GLY A 439 -26.77 10.68 14.33
N GLY A 440 -25.49 10.32 14.52
CA GLY A 440 -24.33 11.05 13.99
C GLY A 440 -23.92 10.60 12.59
N ARG A 441 -22.96 11.32 12.00
CA ARG A 441 -22.42 11.04 10.67
C ARG A 441 -21.17 10.17 10.69
N GLU A 442 -20.65 9.89 11.87
CA GLU A 442 -19.43 9.11 12.06
C GLU A 442 -19.68 7.64 11.68
N ASN A 443 -18.77 7.07 10.91
CA ASN A 443 -18.77 5.66 10.57
C ASN A 443 -18.07 4.87 11.70
N LEU A 444 -18.88 4.37 12.65
CA LEU A 444 -18.38 3.69 13.84
C LEU A 444 -17.61 2.41 13.50
N GLU A 445 -18.01 1.71 12.44
CA GLU A 445 -17.34 0.53 11.93
C GLU A 445 -15.91 0.86 11.47
N SER A 446 -15.73 1.97 10.74
CA SER A 446 -14.41 2.45 10.32
C SER A 446 -13.54 2.92 11.49
N VAL A 447 -14.13 3.63 12.46
CA VAL A 447 -13.42 4.09 13.66
C VAL A 447 -12.85 2.91 14.43
N GLU A 448 -13.67 1.88 14.68
CA GLU A 448 -13.22 0.69 15.40
C GLU A 448 -12.26 -0.17 14.56
N PHE A 449 -12.41 -0.18 13.23
CA PHE A 449 -11.43 -0.80 12.33
C PHE A 449 -10.05 -0.18 12.48
N PHE A 450 -9.92 1.16 12.42
CA PHE A 450 -8.60 1.81 12.54
C PHE A 450 -7.95 1.59 13.91
N LYS A 451 -8.74 1.66 14.98
CA LYS A 451 -8.25 1.33 16.32
C LYS A 451 -7.72 -0.10 16.39
N HIS A 452 -8.47 -1.06 15.82
CA HIS A 452 -8.07 -2.46 15.79
C HIS A 452 -6.82 -2.66 14.93
N LEU A 453 -6.80 -2.11 13.73
CA LEU A 453 -5.66 -2.16 12.80
C LEU A 453 -4.38 -1.65 13.44
N ASN A 454 -4.39 -0.41 13.95
CA ASN A 454 -3.21 0.22 14.53
C ASN A 454 -2.73 -0.52 15.78
N SER A 455 -3.65 -1.00 16.63
CA SER A 455 -3.30 -1.81 17.81
C SER A 455 -2.54 -3.08 17.41
N ILE A 456 -3.02 -3.80 16.37
CA ILE A 456 -2.39 -5.03 15.90
C ILE A 456 -1.04 -4.74 15.21
N ILE A 457 -0.94 -3.67 14.42
CA ILE A 457 0.33 -3.25 13.81
C ILE A 457 1.37 -2.94 14.89
N HIS A 458 1.04 -2.13 15.90
CA HIS A 458 1.98 -1.75 16.96
C HIS A 458 2.42 -2.91 17.86
N GLU A 459 1.58 -3.94 17.99
CA GLU A 459 1.89 -5.19 18.70
C GLU A 459 2.80 -6.10 17.86
N ARG A 460 2.37 -6.40 16.62
CA ARG A 460 2.97 -7.45 15.79
C ARG A 460 4.16 -6.96 14.95
N CYS A 461 4.12 -5.71 14.51
CA CYS A 461 5.11 -5.08 13.65
C CYS A 461 5.73 -3.86 14.35
N PRO A 462 6.47 -4.05 15.46
CA PRO A 462 6.97 -2.94 16.28
C PRO A 462 8.01 -2.05 15.56
N HIS A 463 8.52 -2.51 14.42
CA HIS A 463 9.38 -1.73 13.54
C HIS A 463 8.60 -0.73 12.68
N ALA A 464 7.29 -0.94 12.50
CA ALA A 464 6.48 -0.18 11.57
C ALA A 464 5.78 1.02 12.23
N PHE A 465 5.29 1.95 11.41
CA PHE A 465 4.40 3.03 11.82
C PHE A 465 3.29 3.28 10.79
N THR A 466 2.26 4.06 11.13
CA THR A 466 1.16 4.38 10.20
C THR A 466 0.96 5.89 10.02
N VAL A 467 0.61 6.29 8.80
CA VAL A 467 0.38 7.70 8.41
C VAL A 467 -1.04 7.84 7.87
N ALA A 468 -1.78 8.85 8.34
CA ALA A 468 -3.12 9.16 7.86
C ALA A 468 -3.14 10.43 7.01
N GLU A 469 -3.83 10.39 5.88
CA GLU A 469 -4.35 11.58 5.21
C GLU A 469 -5.83 11.76 5.58
N GLU A 470 -6.07 12.71 6.50
CA GLU A 470 -7.40 13.04 7.00
C GLU A 470 -7.61 14.55 6.89
N SER A 471 -8.60 14.96 6.08
CA SER A 471 -8.77 16.32 5.58
C SER A 471 -9.94 17.11 6.19
N THR A 472 -10.61 16.59 7.23
CA THR A 472 -11.82 17.19 7.84
C THR A 472 -11.69 17.53 9.32
N ALA A 473 -10.45 17.55 9.83
CA ALA A 473 -10.11 17.90 11.22
C ALA A 473 -10.70 16.94 12.27
N TRP A 474 -10.75 15.64 11.97
CA TRP A 474 -11.04 14.62 12.98
C TRP A 474 -10.03 14.73 14.13
N PRO A 475 -10.48 14.76 15.40
CA PRO A 475 -9.58 14.91 16.54
C PRO A 475 -8.93 13.58 16.95
N GLY A 476 -7.67 13.64 17.38
CA GLY A 476 -6.98 12.48 17.95
C GLY A 476 -6.67 11.42 16.90
N VAL A 477 -6.34 11.82 15.67
CA VAL A 477 -5.93 10.88 14.61
C VAL A 477 -4.65 10.16 15.04
N THR A 478 -3.71 10.90 15.61
CA THR A 478 -2.40 10.40 16.09
C THR A 478 -2.33 10.14 17.59
N GLU A 479 -3.47 10.27 18.28
CA GLU A 479 -3.58 9.92 19.69
C GLU A 479 -3.74 8.40 19.87
N SER A 480 -3.30 7.88 21.02
CA SER A 480 -3.37 6.44 21.27
C SER A 480 -4.81 5.93 21.35
N VAL A 481 -5.01 4.67 20.98
CA VAL A 481 -6.31 3.99 21.09
C VAL A 481 -6.82 3.98 22.54
N GLU A 482 -5.91 3.86 23.52
CA GLU A 482 -6.23 3.88 24.95
C GLU A 482 -6.84 5.22 25.40
N HIS A 483 -6.45 6.33 24.77
CA HIS A 483 -7.01 7.66 25.01
C HIS A 483 -8.14 8.04 24.04
N GLY A 484 -8.63 7.08 23.25
CA GLY A 484 -9.77 7.27 22.35
C GLY A 484 -9.42 7.80 20.96
N GLY A 485 -8.13 7.89 20.62
CA GLY A 485 -7.67 8.23 19.28
C GLY A 485 -7.83 7.08 18.27
N LEU A 486 -7.44 7.35 17.01
CA LEU A 486 -7.43 6.34 15.95
C LEU A 486 -6.16 5.47 15.96
N GLY A 487 -5.10 5.92 16.66
CA GLY A 487 -3.86 5.17 16.82
C GLY A 487 -2.86 5.30 15.67
N PHE A 488 -3.01 6.28 14.75
CA PHE A 488 -1.99 6.53 13.75
C PHE A 488 -0.73 7.14 14.40
N ASP A 489 0.44 6.98 13.77
CA ASP A 489 1.67 7.60 14.28
C ASP A 489 1.87 9.01 13.75
N PHE A 490 1.43 9.27 12.51
CA PHE A 490 1.50 10.58 11.86
C PHE A 490 0.23 10.93 11.09
N LYS A 491 0.04 12.23 10.88
CA LYS A 491 -1.01 12.79 10.03
C LYS A 491 -0.41 13.76 9.02
N TRP A 492 -0.86 13.72 7.78
CA TRP A 492 -0.54 14.77 6.80
C TRP A 492 -1.18 16.10 7.20
N ASN A 493 -0.38 17.17 7.23
CA ASN A 493 -0.85 18.51 7.54
C ASN A 493 -1.41 19.21 6.29
N MET A 494 -2.59 18.79 5.86
CA MET A 494 -3.26 19.35 4.68
C MET A 494 -3.57 20.85 4.82
N GLY A 495 -3.83 21.32 6.04
CA GLY A 495 -4.04 22.74 6.32
C GLY A 495 -2.79 23.58 6.06
N TRP A 496 -1.64 23.16 6.61
CA TRP A 496 -0.35 23.79 6.32
C TRP A 496 -0.03 23.79 4.82
N MET A 497 -0.24 22.65 4.14
CA MET A 497 0.04 22.53 2.72
C MET A 497 -0.79 23.54 1.92
N HIS A 498 -2.11 23.59 2.15
CA HIS A 498 -3.01 24.49 1.43
C HIS A 498 -2.68 25.96 1.70
N ASP A 499 -2.54 26.34 2.98
CA ASP A 499 -2.28 27.73 3.37
C ASP A 499 -0.97 28.24 2.79
N THR A 500 0.09 27.43 2.87
CA THR A 500 1.42 27.85 2.45
C THR A 500 1.60 27.82 0.93
N LEU A 501 1.00 26.85 0.21
CA LEU A 501 0.99 26.88 -1.26
C LEU A 501 0.21 28.09 -1.79
N HIS A 502 -0.98 28.36 -1.24
CA HIS A 502 -1.76 29.53 -1.62
C HIS A 502 -0.97 30.83 -1.39
N TYR A 503 -0.31 30.96 -0.24
CA TYR A 503 0.57 32.09 0.04
C TYR A 503 1.71 32.25 -0.98
N MET A 504 2.31 31.13 -1.41
CA MET A 504 3.43 31.16 -2.36
C MET A 504 2.97 31.49 -3.79
N GLU A 505 1.75 31.12 -4.17
CA GLU A 505 1.12 31.48 -5.46
C GLU A 505 0.85 32.98 -5.60
N GLU A 506 0.60 33.68 -4.49
CA GLU A 506 0.35 35.11 -4.47
C GLU A 506 1.59 35.93 -4.89
N ASP A 507 1.35 36.97 -5.71
CA ASP A 507 2.39 37.96 -6.06
C ASP A 507 3.00 38.53 -4.76
N PRO A 508 4.34 38.63 -4.65
CA PRO A 508 5.00 39.13 -3.46
C PRO A 508 4.47 40.46 -2.91
N VAL A 509 3.89 41.33 -3.75
CA VAL A 509 3.28 42.60 -3.29
C VAL A 509 2.02 42.40 -2.44
N TYR A 510 1.29 41.28 -2.63
CA TYR A 510 0.05 40.96 -1.93
C TYR A 510 0.23 40.05 -0.71
N ARG A 511 1.39 39.41 -0.59
CA ARG A 511 1.70 38.49 0.53
C ARG A 511 1.51 39.08 1.92
N LYS A 512 1.69 40.39 2.08
CA LYS A 512 1.42 41.07 3.36
C LYS A 512 -0.02 40.95 3.85
N TYR A 513 -0.98 40.82 2.93
CA TYR A 513 -2.40 40.67 3.27
C TYR A 513 -2.76 39.23 3.65
N GLN A 514 -1.87 38.27 3.36
CA GLN A 514 -2.02 36.84 3.64
C GLN A 514 -0.92 36.31 4.56
N HIS A 515 -0.21 37.19 5.29
CA HIS A 515 0.94 36.79 6.12
C HIS A 515 0.59 35.69 7.14
N GLY A 516 -0.65 35.70 7.62
CA GLY A 516 -1.18 34.67 8.53
C GLY A 516 -1.11 33.25 7.96
N SER A 517 -1.16 33.05 6.64
CA SER A 517 -1.11 31.72 6.02
C SER A 517 0.21 30.98 6.28
N LEU A 518 1.33 31.69 6.49
CA LEU A 518 2.60 31.07 6.87
C LEU A 518 2.71 30.74 8.36
N THR A 519 1.91 31.38 9.21
CA THR A 519 2.04 31.28 10.67
C THR A 519 0.90 30.52 11.34
N PHE A 520 -0.26 30.44 10.68
CA PHE A 520 -1.47 29.82 11.22
C PHE A 520 -1.31 28.32 11.50
N GLY A 521 -0.55 27.60 10.67
CA GLY A 521 -0.23 26.18 10.90
C GLY A 521 0.35 25.90 12.29
N MET A 522 1.09 26.85 12.87
CA MET A 522 1.67 26.70 14.21
C MET A 522 0.66 26.79 15.35
N VAL A 523 -0.55 27.30 15.12
CA VAL A 523 -1.63 27.32 16.13
C VAL A 523 -2.02 25.91 16.54
N TYR A 524 -1.94 24.95 15.61
CA TYR A 524 -2.32 23.56 15.82
C TYR A 524 -1.20 22.56 15.52
N ALA A 525 0.02 22.99 15.17
CA ALA A 525 1.12 22.10 14.76
C ALA A 525 1.51 21.00 15.77
N TYR A 526 1.06 21.09 17.02
CA TYR A 526 1.28 20.09 18.07
C TYR A 526 -0.01 19.43 18.57
N SER A 527 -1.14 19.62 17.87
CA SER A 527 -2.38 18.89 18.17
C SER A 527 -2.34 17.45 17.65
N GLU A 528 -1.48 17.18 16.68
CA GLU A 528 -1.22 15.88 16.07
C GLU A 528 0.28 15.81 15.73
N ARG A 529 0.78 14.61 15.47
CA ARG A 529 2.14 14.40 14.96
C ARG A 529 2.13 14.58 13.44
N PHE A 530 2.54 15.76 12.98
CA PHE A 530 2.37 16.12 11.56
C PHE A 530 3.56 15.76 10.67
N MET A 531 3.21 15.32 9.45
CA MET A 531 4.07 15.36 8.27
C MET A 531 3.59 16.51 7.37
N LEU A 532 4.51 17.22 6.73
CA LEU A 532 4.25 18.36 5.84
C LEU A 532 4.28 17.87 4.39
N PRO A 533 3.14 17.67 3.72
CA PRO A 533 3.11 17.08 2.39
C PRO A 533 3.21 18.14 1.29
N LEU A 534 4.15 17.95 0.37
CA LEU A 534 4.08 18.46 -1.00
C LEU A 534 3.96 17.25 -1.93
N SER A 535 2.76 16.66 -1.96
CA SER A 535 2.51 15.36 -2.57
C SER A 535 2.14 15.42 -4.06
N HIS A 536 1.99 14.26 -4.67
CA HIS A 536 1.59 14.08 -6.07
C HIS A 536 0.28 14.81 -6.43
N ASP A 537 -0.68 14.86 -5.52
CA ASP A 537 -1.98 15.51 -5.72
C ASP A 537 -1.89 17.03 -5.94
N GLU A 538 -0.79 17.66 -5.53
CA GLU A 538 -0.62 19.10 -5.63
C GLU A 538 0.05 19.57 -6.93
N VAL A 539 0.42 18.62 -7.81
CA VAL A 539 1.13 18.88 -9.07
C VAL A 539 0.43 18.28 -10.30
N VAL A 540 -0.89 18.15 -10.24
CA VAL A 540 -1.75 17.52 -11.27
C VAL A 540 -3.07 18.27 -11.45
N HIS A 541 -3.88 17.81 -12.40
CA HIS A 541 -5.27 18.23 -12.61
C HIS A 541 -5.46 19.75 -12.80
N GLY A 542 -4.48 20.42 -13.42
CA GLY A 542 -4.54 21.86 -13.66
C GLY A 542 -4.08 22.72 -12.49
N LYS A 543 -3.63 22.12 -11.37
CA LYS A 543 -3.05 22.85 -10.23
C LYS A 543 -1.66 23.44 -10.55
N GLY A 544 -1.01 22.99 -11.62
CA GLY A 544 0.35 23.36 -12.00
C GLY A 544 1.42 22.63 -11.18
N SER A 545 2.65 22.57 -11.70
CA SER A 545 3.81 22.11 -10.94
C SER A 545 4.18 23.09 -9.81
N LEU A 546 4.97 22.65 -8.83
CA LEU A 546 5.47 23.55 -7.77
C LEU A 546 6.23 24.76 -8.34
N PHE A 547 7.00 24.57 -9.43
CA PHE A 547 7.62 25.68 -10.14
C PHE A 547 6.59 26.60 -10.82
N GLY A 548 5.59 25.99 -11.48
CA GLY A 548 4.53 26.70 -12.19
C GLY A 548 3.73 27.64 -11.29
N LYS A 549 3.47 27.20 -10.05
CA LYS A 549 2.78 27.94 -8.99
C LYS A 549 3.49 29.21 -8.55
N MET A 550 4.82 29.27 -8.65
CA MET A 550 5.57 30.45 -8.20
C MET A 550 5.34 31.66 -9.14
N PRO A 551 5.17 32.88 -8.61
CA PRO A 551 4.98 34.09 -9.40
C PRO A 551 6.31 34.70 -9.87
N GLY A 552 6.22 35.63 -10.82
CA GLY A 552 7.35 36.40 -11.33
C GLY A 552 8.03 35.80 -12.55
N ASP A 553 9.20 36.37 -12.89
CA ASP A 553 10.06 35.83 -13.95
C ASP A 553 10.73 34.51 -13.54
N HIS A 554 11.43 33.86 -14.48
CA HIS A 554 12.08 32.57 -14.22
C HIS A 554 13.01 32.56 -13.00
N TRP A 555 13.80 33.62 -12.81
CA TRP A 555 14.68 33.72 -11.65
C TRP A 555 13.88 33.84 -10.35
N GLN A 556 12.85 34.68 -10.33
CA GLN A 556 11.96 34.84 -9.18
C GLN A 556 11.21 33.55 -8.87
N LYS A 557 10.78 32.77 -9.86
CA LYS A 557 10.13 31.47 -9.65
C LYS A 557 11.06 30.48 -8.97
N MET A 558 12.30 30.37 -9.46
CA MET A 558 13.32 29.55 -8.82
C MET A 558 13.63 30.02 -7.39
N ALA A 559 13.77 31.33 -7.18
CA ALA A 559 14.04 31.90 -5.86
C ALA A 559 12.89 31.65 -4.87
N ASN A 560 11.64 31.87 -5.29
CA ASN A 560 10.45 31.55 -4.51
C ASN A 560 10.43 30.07 -4.10
N LEU A 561 10.68 29.16 -5.04
CA LEU A 561 10.66 27.73 -4.76
C LEU A 561 11.78 27.33 -3.77
N ARG A 562 13.00 27.87 -3.96
CA ARG A 562 14.10 27.65 -3.01
C ARG A 562 13.78 28.19 -1.61
N ALA A 563 13.21 29.39 -1.52
CA ALA A 563 12.77 29.97 -0.24
C ALA A 563 11.69 29.12 0.42
N TYR A 564 10.73 28.62 -0.36
CA TYR A 564 9.66 27.78 0.17
C TYR A 564 10.18 26.45 0.72
N TYR A 565 11.07 25.78 0.01
CA TYR A 565 11.75 24.57 0.53
C TYR A 565 12.60 24.88 1.77
N GLY A 566 13.33 25.99 1.76
CA GLY A 566 14.04 26.47 2.93
C GLY A 566 13.12 26.72 4.12
N PHE A 567 11.94 27.30 3.92
CA PHE A 567 10.93 27.47 4.97
C PHE A 567 10.37 26.14 5.47
N MET A 568 9.97 25.23 4.57
CA MET A 568 9.38 23.93 4.91
C MET A 568 10.32 23.06 5.76
N TRP A 569 11.61 23.00 5.42
CA TRP A 569 12.58 22.23 6.21
C TRP A 569 12.81 22.81 7.62
N GLY A 570 12.56 24.10 7.80
CA GLY A 570 12.73 24.81 9.07
C GLY A 570 11.47 24.84 9.92
N HIS A 571 10.30 24.64 9.30
CA HIS A 571 9.00 24.53 9.97
C HIS A 571 8.90 23.22 10.78
N PRO A 572 8.23 23.19 11.94
CA PRO A 572 7.90 21.94 12.65
C PRO A 572 7.10 20.94 11.81
N GLY A 573 7.47 19.66 11.89
CA GLY A 573 6.79 18.51 11.27
C GLY A 573 7.70 17.74 10.31
N LYS A 574 7.46 16.45 10.09
CA LYS A 574 8.28 15.63 9.18
C LYS A 574 8.09 16.07 7.72
N LYS A 575 9.04 15.77 6.81
CA LYS A 575 9.05 16.34 5.45
C LYS A 575 8.62 15.31 4.42
N LEU A 576 7.75 15.69 3.48
CA LEU A 576 7.42 14.87 2.31
C LEU A 576 7.45 15.70 1.03
N MET A 577 8.13 15.18 0.01
CA MET A 577 8.22 15.79 -1.31
C MET A 577 8.02 14.74 -2.40
N PHE A 578 7.13 15.04 -3.34
CA PHE A 578 6.93 14.22 -4.53
C PHE A 578 8.02 14.41 -5.58
N MET A 579 8.33 13.32 -6.28
CA MET A 579 9.26 13.31 -7.41
C MET A 579 8.96 14.40 -8.44
N GLY A 580 10.02 15.00 -8.98
CA GLY A 580 9.95 16.14 -9.88
C GLY A 580 10.03 17.48 -9.14
N GLY A 581 9.64 17.55 -7.86
CA GLY A 581 9.81 18.73 -7.03
C GLY A 581 11.28 19.10 -6.81
N GLU A 582 12.13 18.09 -6.59
CA GLU A 582 13.55 18.26 -6.31
C GLU A 582 14.35 18.80 -7.50
N VAL A 583 13.81 18.66 -8.71
CA VAL A 583 14.41 19.18 -9.95
C VAL A 583 13.68 20.43 -10.45
N ALA A 584 12.76 21.00 -9.68
CA ALA A 584 11.91 22.12 -10.09
C ALA A 584 11.23 21.87 -11.44
N GLN A 585 10.61 20.71 -11.62
CA GLN A 585 9.95 20.34 -12.86
C GLN A 585 8.93 21.41 -13.27
N VAL A 586 9.01 21.84 -14.53
CA VAL A 586 8.17 22.92 -15.05
C VAL A 586 6.74 22.46 -15.33
N THR A 587 6.57 21.25 -15.86
CA THR A 587 5.26 20.66 -16.18
C THR A 587 4.66 19.95 -14.99
N GLU A 588 3.33 19.84 -14.97
CA GLU A 588 2.62 18.92 -14.08
C GLU A 588 3.15 17.48 -14.22
N TRP A 589 2.93 16.70 -13.17
CA TRP A 589 3.20 15.28 -13.22
C TRP A 589 2.28 14.60 -14.25
N ASN A 590 2.86 13.70 -15.03
CA ASN A 590 2.13 12.86 -15.97
C ASN A 590 2.54 11.40 -15.74
N HIS A 591 1.58 10.59 -15.27
CA HIS A 591 1.79 9.17 -15.00
C HIS A 591 2.16 8.34 -16.24
N ASP A 592 1.93 8.85 -17.46
CA ASP A 592 2.33 8.22 -18.72
C ASP A 592 3.73 8.65 -19.21
N ALA A 593 4.38 9.60 -18.53
CA ALA A 593 5.70 10.11 -18.88
C ALA A 593 6.74 9.79 -17.80
N SER A 594 8.00 10.19 -18.02
CA SER A 594 9.01 10.24 -16.97
C SER A 594 9.02 11.63 -16.30
N VAL A 595 9.60 11.72 -15.11
CA VAL A 595 10.17 12.99 -14.64
C VAL A 595 11.10 13.55 -15.74
N VAL A 596 11.10 14.88 -15.93
CA VAL A 596 11.88 15.54 -16.98
C VAL A 596 13.35 15.66 -16.55
N TRP A 597 14.09 14.56 -16.61
CA TRP A 597 15.47 14.46 -16.11
C TRP A 597 16.48 15.37 -16.83
N ASP A 598 16.26 15.67 -18.10
CA ASP A 598 17.11 16.57 -18.91
C ASP A 598 17.18 17.99 -18.32
N LEU A 599 16.25 18.38 -17.43
CA LEU A 599 16.32 19.65 -16.70
C LEU A 599 17.63 19.78 -15.90
N LEU A 600 18.21 18.66 -15.44
CA LEU A 600 19.46 18.66 -14.66
C LEU A 600 20.69 19.08 -15.47
N ASP A 601 20.60 19.17 -16.80
CA ASP A 601 21.65 19.78 -17.63
C ASP A 601 21.71 21.31 -17.46
N SER A 602 20.65 21.91 -16.90
CA SER A 602 20.60 23.34 -16.59
C SER A 602 21.11 23.62 -15.17
N PRO A 603 22.02 24.61 -14.97
CA PRO A 603 22.62 24.89 -13.66
C PRO A 603 21.65 25.27 -12.54
N ASP A 604 20.54 25.91 -12.85
CA ASP A 604 19.51 26.33 -11.88
C ASP A 604 18.70 25.14 -11.34
N HIS A 605 18.29 24.21 -12.21
CA HIS A 605 17.64 22.96 -11.82
C HIS A 605 18.60 22.03 -11.05
N ALA A 606 19.85 21.90 -11.48
CA ALA A 606 20.89 21.20 -10.72
C ALA A 606 21.15 21.87 -9.36
N GLY A 607 21.09 23.20 -9.30
CA GLY A 607 21.16 23.99 -8.07
C GLY A 607 19.99 23.73 -7.12
N MET A 608 18.77 23.55 -7.64
CA MET A 608 17.61 23.14 -6.84
C MET A 608 17.81 21.76 -6.21
N GLN A 609 18.21 20.77 -7.02
CA GLN A 609 18.46 19.41 -6.52
C GLN A 609 19.54 19.40 -5.45
N ARG A 610 20.59 20.22 -5.64
CA ARG A 610 21.64 20.40 -4.64
C ARG A 610 21.11 21.02 -3.35
N LEU A 611 20.24 22.03 -3.43
CA LEU A 611 19.60 22.62 -2.26
C LEU A 611 18.83 21.56 -1.45
N ILE A 612 18.08 20.68 -2.11
CA ILE A 612 17.37 19.58 -1.43
C ILE A 612 18.35 18.66 -0.69
N ALA A 613 19.46 18.28 -1.34
CA ALA A 613 20.48 17.47 -0.69
C ALA A 613 21.10 18.16 0.54
N ASP A 614 21.42 19.45 0.43
CA ASP A 614 22.03 20.22 1.51
C ASP A 614 21.03 20.51 2.65
N LEU A 615 19.73 20.69 2.35
CA LEU A 615 18.64 20.78 3.34
C LEU A 615 18.45 19.46 4.10
N ASN A 616 18.44 18.33 3.41
CA ASN A 616 18.34 17.00 4.02
C ASN A 616 19.56 16.69 4.91
N ALA A 617 20.77 17.04 4.45
CA ALA A 617 21.98 16.88 5.24
C ALA A 617 21.95 17.75 6.51
N LEU A 618 21.50 19.00 6.41
CA LEU A 618 21.35 19.89 7.57
C LEU A 618 20.30 19.36 8.55
N TYR A 619 19.12 18.95 8.05
CA TYR A 619 18.05 18.41 8.89
C TYR A 619 18.48 17.14 9.65
N SER A 620 19.23 16.26 8.98
CA SER A 620 19.78 15.03 9.60
C SER A 620 20.88 15.31 10.62
N ALA A 621 21.65 16.40 10.44
CA ALA A 621 22.78 16.74 11.31
C ALA A 621 22.39 17.59 12.53
N GLU A 622 21.26 18.29 12.50
CA GLU A 622 20.89 19.27 13.54
C GLU A 622 19.75 18.78 14.45
N PRO A 623 20.04 18.38 15.70
CA PRO A 623 19.02 17.95 16.65
C PRO A 623 17.93 19.01 16.92
N ALA A 624 18.27 20.30 16.79
CA ALA A 624 17.32 21.39 16.93
C ALA A 624 16.21 21.38 15.87
N LEU A 625 16.53 20.94 14.64
CA LEU A 625 15.56 20.80 13.57
C LEU A 625 14.71 19.53 13.72
N GLN A 626 15.14 18.56 14.52
CA GLN A 626 14.45 17.28 14.70
C GLN A 626 13.49 17.31 15.89
N TYR A 627 13.98 17.76 17.06
CA TYR A 627 13.21 17.78 18.30
C TYR A 627 11.94 18.63 18.19
N GLY A 628 12.07 19.84 17.64
CA GLY A 628 10.94 20.75 17.46
C GLY A 628 9.89 20.28 16.45
N ASP A 629 10.07 19.15 15.75
CA ASP A 629 9.02 18.64 14.86
C ASP A 629 7.86 18.02 15.63
N LEU A 630 8.14 17.47 16.81
CA LEU A 630 7.16 16.76 17.64
C LEU A 630 6.95 17.43 18.99
N HIS A 631 7.93 18.22 19.46
CA HIS A 631 7.92 18.81 20.80
C HIS A 631 7.79 20.34 20.75
N PRO A 632 6.74 20.92 21.35
CA PRO A 632 6.51 22.37 21.32
C PRO A 632 7.63 23.18 21.96
N GLU A 633 8.38 22.62 22.92
CA GLU A 633 9.51 23.28 23.57
C GLU A 633 10.70 23.52 22.62
N GLY A 634 10.73 22.81 21.48
CA GLY A 634 11.76 22.91 20.44
C GLY A 634 11.52 24.04 19.42
N PHE A 635 10.45 24.81 19.55
CA PHE A 635 10.09 25.88 18.61
C PHE A 635 9.69 27.18 19.32
N GLU A 636 10.10 28.31 18.73
CA GLU A 636 9.59 29.63 19.08
C GLU A 636 9.57 30.53 17.83
N TRP A 637 8.58 31.41 17.70
CA TRP A 637 8.66 32.49 16.72
C TRP A 637 9.59 33.59 17.23
N ALA A 638 10.66 33.87 16.49
CA ALA A 638 11.45 35.09 16.70
C ALA A 638 10.83 36.30 15.98
N VAL A 639 10.20 36.07 14.82
CA VAL A 639 9.40 37.06 14.08
C VAL A 639 8.23 36.35 13.42
N SER A 640 7.01 36.75 13.75
CA SER A 640 5.77 36.19 13.18
C SER A 640 4.78 37.26 12.69
N ASP A 641 5.09 38.54 12.90
CA ASP A 641 4.17 39.65 12.75
C ASP A 641 4.65 40.72 11.75
N ASP A 642 5.76 40.49 11.05
CA ASP A 642 6.29 41.41 10.03
C ASP A 642 5.65 41.17 8.65
N ALA A 643 4.32 41.35 8.61
CA ALA A 643 3.53 41.24 7.39
C ALA A 643 3.97 42.26 6.32
N GLU A 644 4.29 43.51 6.71
CA GLU A 644 4.66 44.57 5.78
C GLU A 644 5.92 44.22 4.96
N ASN A 645 6.90 43.54 5.56
CA ASN A 645 8.06 43.04 4.82
C ASN A 645 7.92 41.60 4.34
N SER A 646 6.87 40.89 4.77
CA SER A 646 6.67 39.45 4.57
C SER A 646 7.90 38.64 5.00
N VAL A 647 8.39 38.95 6.21
CA VAL A 647 9.51 38.28 6.85
C VAL A 647 9.01 37.44 8.01
N THR A 648 9.49 36.21 8.10
CA THR A 648 9.29 35.34 9.26
C THR A 648 10.65 34.87 9.77
N ALA A 649 10.75 34.63 11.08
CA ALA A 649 11.94 34.03 11.68
C ALA A 649 11.54 33.03 12.78
N MET A 650 11.97 31.78 12.61
CA MET A 650 11.74 30.69 13.56
C MET A 650 13.02 30.45 14.37
N LEU A 651 12.87 30.16 15.66
CA LEU A 651 13.89 29.57 16.50
C LEU A 651 13.58 28.09 16.68
N ARG A 652 14.55 27.25 16.32
CA ARG A 652 14.53 25.80 16.53
C ARG A 652 15.57 25.45 17.57
N LEU A 653 15.19 24.64 18.56
CA LEU A 653 16.01 24.32 19.73
C LEU A 653 16.06 22.81 19.95
N SER A 654 17.24 22.29 20.30
CA SER A 654 17.37 20.90 20.77
C SER A 654 16.78 20.75 22.18
N GLN A 655 16.43 19.51 22.55
CA GLN A 655 15.89 19.19 23.87
C GLN A 655 16.78 19.71 25.03
N ASP A 656 18.10 19.55 24.89
CA ASP A 656 19.11 19.98 25.85
C ASP A 656 19.55 21.45 25.69
N ARG A 657 18.99 22.15 24.70
CA ARG A 657 19.32 23.52 24.29
C ARG A 657 20.80 23.76 24.00
N GLN A 658 21.55 22.70 23.65
CA GLN A 658 22.94 22.82 23.20
C GLN A 658 23.06 23.15 21.71
N SER A 659 21.98 22.95 20.93
CA SER A 659 21.88 23.37 19.54
C SER A 659 20.69 24.33 19.37
N ALA A 660 20.91 25.38 18.60
CA ALA A 660 19.90 26.36 18.23
C ALA A 660 20.09 26.80 16.79
N ILE A 661 18.99 26.84 16.03
CA ILE A 661 18.94 27.30 14.65
C ILE A 661 17.93 28.45 14.54
N VAL A 662 18.34 29.57 13.96
CA VAL A 662 17.41 30.60 13.45
C VAL A 662 17.13 30.30 11.98
N VAL A 663 15.86 30.23 11.60
CA VAL A 663 15.43 30.10 10.20
C VAL A 663 14.68 31.38 9.82
N ALA A 664 15.32 32.27 9.06
CA ALA A 664 14.76 33.55 8.65
C ALA A 664 14.39 33.52 7.17
N SER A 665 13.13 33.80 6.83
CA SER A 665 12.63 33.79 5.46
C SER A 665 12.15 35.18 5.04
N ASN A 666 12.64 35.67 3.91
CA ASN A 666 12.13 36.88 3.24
C ASN A 666 11.36 36.46 1.98
N MET A 667 10.05 36.61 2.03
CA MET A 667 9.16 36.18 0.95
C MET A 667 8.87 37.31 -0.05
N THR A 668 9.78 38.28 -0.18
CA THR A 668 9.69 39.35 -1.19
C THR A 668 11.00 39.51 -1.96
N PRO A 669 10.97 40.05 -3.20
CA PRO A 669 12.18 40.28 -4.00
C PRO A 669 13.01 41.47 -3.51
N VAL A 670 12.63 42.10 -2.39
CA VAL A 670 13.36 43.24 -1.80
C VAL A 670 14.28 42.71 -0.70
N PRO A 671 15.62 42.84 -0.82
CA PRO A 671 16.54 42.41 0.23
C PRO A 671 16.36 43.24 1.51
N ARG A 672 16.65 42.62 2.66
CA ARG A 672 16.58 43.28 3.97
C ARG A 672 17.99 43.44 4.52
N HIS A 673 18.43 44.68 4.71
CA HIS A 673 19.75 44.99 5.24
C HIS A 673 19.72 45.16 6.75
N GLY A 674 20.66 44.55 7.47
CA GLY A 674 20.79 44.67 8.92
C GLY A 674 19.49 44.37 9.68
N TYR A 675 18.68 43.45 9.16
CA TYR A 675 17.39 43.10 9.74
C TYR A 675 17.60 42.49 11.12
N ARG A 676 16.98 43.07 12.14
CA ARG A 676 17.25 42.71 13.53
C ARG A 676 16.39 41.55 13.97
N ILE A 677 16.97 40.52 14.57
CA ILE A 677 16.26 39.35 15.09
C ILE A 677 16.69 39.12 16.54
N GLY A 678 15.73 39.10 17.47
CA GLY A 678 15.97 38.71 18.86
C GLY A 678 16.37 37.24 18.96
N VAL A 679 17.42 36.94 19.72
CA VAL A 679 17.92 35.56 19.92
C VAL A 679 18.14 35.25 21.40
N PRO A 680 17.96 33.99 21.83
CA PRO A 680 18.04 33.63 23.24
C PRO A 680 19.48 33.45 23.75
N PHE A 681 20.45 33.24 22.86
CA PHE A 681 21.84 32.96 23.21
C PHE A 681 22.77 34.03 22.65
N GLU A 682 23.65 34.54 23.52
CA GLU A 682 24.77 35.40 23.15
C GLU A 682 25.84 34.61 22.39
N GLY A 683 26.70 35.31 21.66
CA GLY A 683 27.83 34.74 20.95
C GLY A 683 27.67 34.78 19.42
N ARG A 684 28.29 33.80 18.77
CA ARG A 684 28.36 33.75 17.30
C ARG A 684 27.24 32.89 16.71
N TRP A 685 26.59 33.42 15.67
CA TRP A 685 25.61 32.72 14.85
C TRP A 685 26.16 32.55 13.43
N GLU A 686 26.53 31.33 13.06
CA GLU A 686 27.11 30.98 11.76
C GLU A 686 26.00 30.73 10.73
N VAL A 687 26.07 31.33 9.54
CA VAL A 687 25.15 31.02 8.45
C VAL A 687 25.53 29.65 7.87
N VAL A 688 24.66 28.66 8.08
CA VAL A 688 24.89 27.27 7.66
C VAL A 688 24.17 26.90 6.37
N LEU A 689 23.14 27.67 6.01
CA LEU A 689 22.47 27.55 4.72
C LEU A 689 21.88 28.91 4.31
N ASN A 690 22.03 29.27 3.04
CA ASN A 690 21.42 30.43 2.42
C ASN A 690 20.87 29.99 1.06
N THR A 691 19.55 29.98 0.90
CA THR A 691 18.92 29.53 -0.35
C THR A 691 19.17 30.46 -1.54
N ASP A 692 19.74 31.65 -1.31
CA ASP A 692 20.21 32.58 -2.35
C ASP A 692 21.70 32.38 -2.71
N ALA A 693 22.39 31.38 -2.16
CA ALA A 693 23.77 31.11 -2.55
C ALA A 693 23.90 30.83 -4.05
N ALA A 694 25.00 31.27 -4.68
CA ALA A 694 25.22 31.09 -6.12
C ALA A 694 25.23 29.61 -6.55
N ILE A 695 25.61 28.71 -5.64
CA ILE A 695 25.60 27.26 -5.87
C ILE A 695 24.19 26.68 -6.09
N TYR A 696 23.15 27.41 -5.69
CA TYR A 696 21.73 27.07 -5.92
C TYR A 696 21.08 27.95 -6.99
N GLY A 697 21.85 28.82 -7.66
CA GLY A 697 21.36 29.77 -8.66
C GLY A 697 20.81 31.09 -8.10
N GLY A 698 21.14 31.45 -6.85
CA GLY A 698 20.79 32.75 -6.28
C GLY A 698 21.84 33.85 -6.53
N THR A 699 21.61 35.04 -5.96
CA THR A 699 22.46 36.23 -6.16
C THR A 699 23.71 36.26 -5.27
N ASN A 700 23.81 35.33 -4.33
CA ASN A 700 24.88 35.24 -3.34
C ASN A 700 24.93 36.45 -2.39
N PHE A 701 23.77 37.07 -2.15
CA PHE A 701 23.62 38.15 -1.19
C PHE A 701 23.64 37.62 0.24
N GLY A 702 24.09 38.45 1.18
CA GLY A 702 24.09 38.16 2.61
C GLY A 702 25.50 38.09 3.20
N GLN A 703 25.58 37.50 4.39
CA GLN A 703 26.79 37.39 5.21
C GLN A 703 27.02 35.94 5.62
N THR A 704 28.18 35.63 6.20
CA THR A 704 28.55 34.27 6.63
C THR A 704 28.30 34.03 8.12
N GLU A 705 28.18 35.09 8.91
CA GLU A 705 27.92 35.02 10.35
C GLU A 705 27.25 36.30 10.84
N ALA A 706 26.62 36.22 12.00
CA ALA A 706 26.11 37.35 12.76
C ALA A 706 26.53 37.22 14.21
N TRP A 707 26.86 38.34 14.85
CA TRP A 707 27.25 38.38 16.26
C TRP A 707 26.14 39.03 17.06
N THR A 708 25.90 38.51 18.27
CA THR A 708 24.90 39.11 19.14
C THR A 708 25.34 40.48 19.64
N GLU A 709 24.40 41.41 19.66
CA GLU A 709 24.52 42.73 20.25
C GLU A 709 23.61 42.82 21.49
N ASN A 710 24.05 43.58 22.49
CA ASN A 710 23.26 43.90 23.69
C ASN A 710 22.15 44.91 23.39
N GLN A 711 21.25 44.54 22.48
CA GLN A 711 20.11 45.31 22.06
C GLN A 711 18.88 44.41 22.06
N SER A 712 17.90 44.74 22.90
CA SER A 712 16.67 43.98 22.99
C SER A 712 15.85 44.06 21.71
N ALA A 713 15.35 42.92 21.24
CA ALA A 713 14.41 42.81 20.11
C ALA A 713 13.54 41.57 20.30
N HIS A 714 12.29 41.62 19.82
CA HIS A 714 11.35 40.49 19.81
C HIS A 714 11.26 39.72 21.15
N GLY A 715 11.20 40.45 22.27
CA GLY A 715 11.10 39.88 23.61
C GLY A 715 12.40 39.24 24.16
N LYS A 716 13.53 39.33 23.44
CA LYS A 716 14.84 38.86 23.88
C LYS A 716 15.75 40.02 24.28
N THR A 717 16.73 39.76 25.14
CA THR A 717 17.71 40.76 25.63
C THR A 717 18.86 41.00 24.66
N ALA A 718 19.17 40.00 23.82
CA ALA A 718 20.18 40.08 22.78
C ALA A 718 19.53 39.94 21.40
N SER A 719 20.17 40.50 20.38
CA SER A 719 19.73 40.37 18.99
C SER A 719 20.92 40.28 18.03
N ILE A 720 20.67 39.75 16.85
CA ILE A 720 21.60 39.77 15.72
C ILE A 720 21.08 40.72 14.64
N ALA A 721 21.99 41.32 13.86
CA ALA A 721 21.66 42.03 12.63
C ALA A 721 22.02 41.13 11.43
N LEU A 722 21.03 40.86 10.58
CA LEU A 722 21.14 39.91 9.47
C LEU A 722 20.76 40.57 8.16
N ASP A 723 21.63 40.47 7.16
CA ASP A 723 21.28 40.74 5.77
C ASP A 723 20.49 39.53 5.21
N ILE A 724 19.19 39.70 5.01
CA ILE A 724 18.29 38.67 4.48
C ILE A 724 18.14 38.87 2.96
N PRO A 725 18.54 37.89 2.12
CA PRO A 725 18.45 37.99 0.67
C PRO A 725 17.01 38.11 0.15
N PRO A 726 16.82 38.55 -1.12
CA PRO A 726 15.50 38.60 -1.73
C PRO A 726 15.00 37.17 -2.03
N LEU A 727 13.73 36.88 -1.72
CA LEU A 727 13.10 35.57 -1.97
C LEU A 727 13.99 34.41 -1.50
N ALA A 728 14.33 34.41 -0.21
CA ALA A 728 15.28 33.46 0.34
C ALA A 728 14.99 33.11 1.79
N THR A 729 15.49 31.95 2.19
CA THR A 729 15.56 31.50 3.58
C THR A 729 17.01 31.29 3.99
N VAL A 730 17.36 31.81 5.17
CA VAL A 730 18.70 31.74 5.75
C VAL A 730 18.63 31.02 7.09
N TYR A 731 19.54 30.07 7.28
CA TYR A 731 19.69 29.30 8.51
C TYR A 731 20.95 29.75 9.24
N LEU A 732 20.83 30.08 10.52
CA LEU A 732 21.96 30.40 11.38
C LEU A 732 22.06 29.43 12.54
N ARG A 733 23.23 28.84 12.74
CA ARG A 733 23.56 27.96 13.85
C ARG A 733 24.32 28.69 14.93
N TRP A 734 23.86 28.57 16.17
CA TRP A 734 24.59 29.08 17.33
C TRP A 734 25.87 28.28 17.60
N ARG A 735 26.98 28.97 17.92
CA ARG A 735 28.31 28.36 18.14
C ARG A 735 28.95 28.68 19.49
N GLY A 736 28.23 29.36 20.39
CA GLY A 736 28.80 29.90 21.63
C GLY A 736 29.43 31.27 21.45
#